data_AF-A0ABD3MCB7-F1
#
_entry.id   AF-A0ABD3MCB7-F1
#
_cell.length_a   1.000
_cell.length_b   1.000
_cell.length_c   1.000
_cell.angle_alpha   90.00
_cell.angle_beta   90.00
_cell.angle_gamma   90.00
#
_symmetry.space_group_name_H-M   'P 1'
#
loop_
_entity.id
_entity.type
_entity.pdbx_description
1 polymer ?
#
loop_
_entity_poly.entity_id
_entity_poly.type
_entity_poly.pdbx_seq_one_letter_code
_entity_poly.pdbx_strand_id
1 'polypeptide(L)'
;MMIRRASILSFTVVAVAVAVVSWSPSSLALAFVFPHCYHRHSSHSNTLFAATYGDGEGTQVEKSRSATSSSKIPSSNGDNSNNNKQPLLESLLEQAQQQLNSMKQENGSKNSGDVAGGGSAAALLFDILAQAFQIDPTSSKVSSMFMEYLKWKVEVAENNYYEWKKSRDFNNDDLHNHNNNVHDEDVTILPEKDMNKFFQDRIGLSSLYIDREQYDMAGKQLRLAIDEATFWIKCSSLQQKQDREPTQSSSSLCQDINADDLSSSQFQHWQPQIDRARYLLYRTNAACCQWDSYFEDGDRLRQSLLLHHRNQQLNEPSPSVRLLVHPFDALKFPCVSLELASAIAKSYANRSLETMGVIMDDSNANIVARHPRTIVTVDRHETQHQRQEIQRRNKKIRIGYISPDFTSRHPLAFLMQTVFACHDKFQFTVNIYSLSSPTSSASPSMCDDDGQEVKAIRESSDQFICLSPTAMSPMEMYQRILQDDLDILVDLCGYAGTSIMSEVMAARCRLRQDEQQKFGRESLELRRRFPIHVSYMGFPGSVGSSMVWDYSVFDKVVAGGHLRRNYEEALVYMPHSYFVNSHKSAIGGRGLGILLTNDDERKSLRQKYGIPPSAFVYCCHSRPDKIDPATFRSWMRALSRVWLEYQRASSGKMNEGTMTTFATVDGDATCCDNLRAHPVLWMLRSGDEMEKNLRQLVRKEFGQAMEEKCLVFADIAERREHLRRLGIADVFLDTPAYNAHTLGCDALYLGVPMVSLLRTDDGKYDSDVEASWKLEPTDADASVDLNFRQANMRSIGTKKLASRVGASLLRAVGLDELVYPDMVQYEDAMVRCALDKKWFDTIRQRLHSAKDSSPLFDTGRWMQNLERAFAKMVEQNLDGVDLPDIVVLDSPD
;
A
#
# COMPACT_ATOMS: atom_id res chain seq x y z
N MET A 1 15.63 55.33 5.47
CA MET A 1 16.82 55.30 4.58
C MET A 1 17.16 53.83 4.37
N MET A 2 16.69 53.21 3.28
CA MET A 2 17.45 52.93 2.03
C MET A 2 18.66 52.02 2.31
N ILE A 3 18.92 50.84 1.72
CA ILE A 3 18.55 50.07 0.50
C ILE A 3 19.02 48.61 0.77
N ARG A 4 18.21 47.55 0.66
CA ARG A 4 17.98 46.61 -0.49
C ARG A 4 19.18 45.75 -0.98
N ARG A 5 18.96 44.42 -0.95
CA ARG A 5 19.37 43.29 -1.86
C ARG A 5 20.71 42.54 -1.71
N ALA A 6 20.61 41.27 -1.31
CA ALA A 6 21.02 40.03 -2.02
C ALA A 6 20.80 38.83 -1.04
N SER A 7 19.80 37.96 -1.14
CA SER A 7 19.43 36.94 -2.15
C SER A 7 20.39 35.74 -2.24
N ILE A 8 19.86 34.57 -1.83
CA ILE A 8 20.01 33.23 -2.44
C ILE A 8 21.33 32.47 -2.16
N LEU A 9 21.33 31.68 -1.08
CA LEU A 9 21.66 30.24 -0.99
C LEU A 9 21.66 29.87 0.51
N SER A 10 21.43 28.59 0.85
CA SER A 10 21.41 28.04 2.23
C SER A 10 20.04 27.97 2.92
N PHE A 11 19.08 27.27 2.32
CA PHE A 11 18.00 26.59 3.06
C PHE A 11 17.58 25.33 2.29
N THR A 12 18.40 24.28 2.33
CA THR A 12 18.07 22.98 1.69
C THR A 12 18.65 21.78 2.45
N VAL A 13 18.97 21.91 3.75
CA VAL A 13 19.63 20.81 4.50
C VAL A 13 18.85 20.33 5.73
N VAL A 14 17.67 20.90 6.05
CA VAL A 14 16.90 20.46 7.24
C VAL A 14 15.53 19.83 6.90
N ALA A 15 15.06 19.90 5.65
CA ALA A 15 13.76 19.33 5.25
C ALA A 15 13.83 17.88 4.71
N VAL A 16 15.03 17.31 4.50
CA VAL A 16 15.20 15.98 3.87
C VAL A 16 15.40 14.84 4.89
N ALA A 17 15.63 15.14 6.17
CA ALA A 17 15.88 14.12 7.19
C ALA A 17 14.61 13.57 7.90
N VAL A 18 13.43 14.15 7.64
CA VAL A 18 12.18 13.78 8.34
C VAL A 18 11.26 12.88 7.51
N ALA A 19 11.53 12.72 6.21
CA ALA A 19 10.75 11.87 5.29
C ALA A 19 11.38 10.50 4.97
N VAL A 20 12.53 10.14 5.57
CA VAL A 20 13.41 9.05 5.06
C VAL A 20 13.31 7.68 5.78
N VAL A 21 12.47 7.48 6.81
CA VAL A 21 12.53 6.22 7.61
C VAL A 21 11.19 5.49 7.78
N SER A 22 10.33 5.52 6.76
CA SER A 22 9.22 4.56 6.59
C SER A 22 9.35 3.79 5.27
N TRP A 23 10.60 3.60 4.82
CA TRP A 23 10.93 3.16 3.48
C TRP A 23 11.00 1.63 3.41
N SER A 24 10.30 1.06 2.44
CA SER A 24 10.29 -0.36 2.17
C SER A 24 11.51 -0.72 1.31
N PRO A 25 12.39 -1.65 1.72
CA PRO A 25 13.41 -2.25 0.84
C PRO A 25 12.82 -2.99 -0.38
N SER A 26 11.49 -3.14 -0.42
CA SER A 26 10.79 -3.94 -1.42
C SER A 26 10.90 -3.39 -2.84
N SER A 27 11.08 -2.08 -3.04
CA SER A 27 11.19 -1.52 -4.39
C SER A 27 12.53 -1.84 -5.06
N LEU A 28 13.62 -1.90 -4.29
CA LEU A 28 14.93 -2.36 -4.78
C LEU A 28 14.93 -3.88 -4.97
N ALA A 29 14.33 -4.65 -4.06
CA ALA A 29 14.17 -6.10 -4.26
C ALA A 29 13.28 -6.45 -5.47
N LEU A 30 12.20 -5.71 -5.72
CA LEU A 30 11.32 -5.89 -6.89
C LEU A 30 11.92 -5.41 -8.22
N ALA A 31 12.95 -4.56 -8.18
CA ALA A 31 13.72 -4.16 -9.36
C ALA A 31 14.78 -5.20 -9.75
N PHE A 32 15.23 -6.06 -8.81
CA PHE A 32 16.42 -6.91 -9.00
C PHE A 32 16.20 -8.42 -9.04
N VAL A 33 14.96 -8.94 -8.93
CA VAL A 33 14.69 -10.40 -9.02
C VAL A 33 14.78 -10.97 -10.45
N PHE A 34 15.08 -10.18 -11.48
CA PHE A 34 15.41 -10.71 -12.82
C PHE A 34 16.58 -9.93 -13.43
N PRO A 35 17.80 -10.49 -13.35
CA PRO A 35 18.37 -11.02 -14.59
C PRO A 35 19.22 -12.27 -14.32
N HIS A 36 18.76 -13.46 -14.74
CA HIS A 36 19.52 -14.69 -15.10
C HIS A 36 18.67 -15.96 -14.84
N CYS A 37 17.53 -16.06 -15.51
CA CYS A 37 16.85 -17.35 -15.71
C CYS A 37 16.93 -17.73 -17.18
N TYR A 38 18.14 -17.95 -17.69
CA TYR A 38 18.39 -18.71 -18.92
C TYR A 38 19.77 -19.37 -18.81
N HIS A 39 19.83 -20.46 -18.04
CA HIS A 39 20.63 -21.66 -18.33
C HIS A 39 20.33 -22.72 -17.27
N ARG A 40 19.48 -23.69 -17.60
CA ARG A 40 19.47 -25.02 -16.96
C ARG A 40 20.43 -25.89 -17.75
N HIS A 41 21.39 -26.54 -17.09
CA HIS A 41 21.54 -28.00 -17.13
C HIS A 41 22.61 -28.55 -16.16
N SER A 42 22.23 -29.68 -15.54
CA SER A 42 23.00 -30.73 -14.81
C SER A 42 23.97 -30.32 -13.71
N SER A 43 23.83 -30.84 -12.48
CA SER A 43 24.30 -32.20 -12.12
C SER A 43 23.87 -32.49 -10.67
N HIS A 44 23.07 -33.53 -10.39
CA HIS A 44 23.50 -34.87 -9.93
C HIS A 44 24.85 -34.98 -9.19
N SER A 45 24.69 -35.31 -7.90
CA SER A 45 25.51 -36.17 -7.01
C SER A 45 26.93 -35.76 -6.57
N ASN A 46 27.01 -35.51 -5.27
CA ASN A 46 28.15 -35.65 -4.35
C ASN A 46 29.09 -36.83 -4.66
N THR A 47 30.41 -36.65 -4.52
CA THR A 47 31.25 -37.34 -3.50
C THR A 47 32.73 -36.89 -3.55
N LEU A 48 33.33 -36.73 -2.37
CA LEU A 48 34.78 -36.64 -2.13
C LEU A 48 35.54 -37.83 -2.76
N PHE A 49 36.75 -37.61 -3.29
CA PHE A 49 37.99 -38.29 -2.85
C PHE A 49 39.24 -37.71 -3.55
N ALA A 50 40.36 -37.82 -2.85
CA ALA A 50 41.66 -37.25 -3.15
C ALA A 50 42.49 -38.00 -4.22
N ALA A 51 43.56 -37.31 -4.66
CA ALA A 51 44.91 -37.83 -4.98
C ALA A 51 45.41 -37.83 -6.45
N THR A 52 46.56 -37.16 -6.57
CA THR A 52 47.79 -37.51 -7.33
C THR A 52 47.88 -37.37 -8.85
N TYR A 53 48.78 -36.45 -9.25
CA TYR A 53 49.92 -36.55 -10.19
C TYR A 53 49.77 -37.28 -11.55
N GLY A 54 50.26 -36.62 -12.61
CA GLY A 54 50.66 -37.26 -13.86
C GLY A 54 50.98 -36.26 -14.97
N ASP A 55 52.28 -36.11 -15.27
CA ASP A 55 52.90 -35.29 -16.31
C ASP A 55 52.44 -35.60 -17.74
N GLY A 56 52.68 -34.67 -18.68
CA GLY A 56 52.51 -34.92 -20.12
C GLY A 56 52.72 -33.71 -21.03
N GLU A 57 53.98 -33.48 -21.39
CA GLU A 57 54.63 -32.50 -22.28
C GLU A 57 53.95 -32.05 -23.60
N GLY A 58 54.33 -30.82 -24.02
CA GLY A 58 54.58 -30.41 -25.41
C GLY A 58 53.34 -29.90 -26.18
N THR A 59 53.30 -28.73 -26.83
CA THR A 59 54.37 -27.99 -27.54
C THR A 59 53.96 -26.52 -27.72
N GLN A 60 54.96 -25.65 -27.67
CA GLN A 60 54.89 -24.20 -27.83
C GLN A 60 54.60 -23.76 -29.28
N VAL A 61 53.82 -22.68 -29.44
CA VAL A 61 54.09 -21.61 -30.42
C VAL A 61 53.81 -20.26 -29.77
N GLU A 62 54.85 -19.44 -29.65
CA GLU A 62 54.83 -18.06 -29.15
C GLU A 62 54.13 -17.10 -30.13
N LYS A 63 53.38 -16.10 -29.62
CA LYS A 63 53.85 -14.70 -29.61
C LYS A 63 52.84 -13.70 -28.99
N SER A 64 53.46 -12.74 -28.29
CA SER A 64 53.04 -11.38 -27.95
C SER A 64 52.11 -11.16 -26.75
N ARG A 65 52.75 -10.65 -25.69
CA ARG A 65 52.20 -10.05 -24.48
C ARG A 65 51.60 -8.67 -24.77
N SER A 66 50.44 -8.37 -24.18
CA SER A 66 50.23 -7.08 -23.51
C SER A 66 49.38 -7.33 -22.25
N ALA A 67 49.81 -6.75 -21.14
CA ALA A 67 49.33 -7.04 -19.79
C ALA A 67 48.28 -6.01 -19.37
N THR A 68 47.16 -6.47 -18.81
CA THR A 68 46.38 -5.71 -17.83
C THR A 68 45.98 -6.66 -16.70
N SER A 69 46.27 -6.22 -15.49
CA SER A 69 46.28 -6.96 -14.23
C SER A 69 44.87 -7.27 -13.71
N SER A 70 44.55 -8.56 -13.51
CA SER A 70 43.43 -9.01 -12.70
C SER A 70 43.90 -9.26 -11.27
N SER A 71 43.50 -8.41 -10.33
CA SER A 71 43.71 -8.67 -8.89
C SER A 71 42.66 -9.67 -8.41
N LYS A 72 43.12 -10.88 -8.11
CA LYS A 72 42.36 -11.93 -7.43
C LYS A 72 41.95 -11.47 -6.02
N ILE A 73 40.71 -11.76 -5.67
CA ILE A 73 40.11 -11.61 -4.34
C ILE A 73 40.78 -12.58 -3.36
N PRO A 74 41.24 -12.15 -2.16
CA PRO A 74 41.62 -13.08 -1.11
C PRO A 74 40.39 -13.50 -0.31
N SER A 75 40.15 -14.81 -0.22
CA SER A 75 39.28 -15.42 0.78
C SER A 75 39.88 -15.20 2.16
N SER A 76 39.20 -14.47 3.05
CA SER A 76 39.55 -14.43 4.47
C SER A 76 38.43 -15.01 5.32
N ASN A 77 38.83 -15.99 6.12
CA ASN A 77 38.08 -16.56 7.22
C ASN A 77 37.67 -15.49 8.24
N GLY A 78 36.59 -15.76 8.95
CA GLY A 78 35.97 -14.87 9.91
C GLY A 78 36.95 -14.22 10.89
N ASP A 79 36.86 -12.89 10.96
CA ASP A 79 37.23 -12.14 12.15
C ASP A 79 36.36 -10.89 12.28
N ASN A 80 35.92 -10.63 13.51
CA ASN A 80 35.05 -9.53 13.90
C ASN A 80 35.69 -8.17 13.58
N SER A 81 35.20 -7.44 12.57
CA SER A 81 35.47 -6.00 12.45
C SER A 81 34.30 -5.23 11.83
N ASN A 82 33.40 -4.75 12.69
CA ASN A 82 32.40 -3.73 12.31
C ASN A 82 33.03 -2.36 11.98
N ASN A 83 34.35 -2.19 12.18
CA ASN A 83 35.07 -0.92 11.98
C ASN A 83 35.51 -0.62 10.53
N ASN A 84 35.32 -1.53 9.57
CA ASN A 84 35.81 -1.36 8.18
C ASN A 84 34.73 -1.14 7.11
N LYS A 85 33.44 -1.13 7.46
CA LYS A 85 32.35 -1.04 6.47
C LYS A 85 32.12 0.37 5.92
N GLN A 86 32.26 1.39 6.75
CA GLN A 86 31.96 2.78 6.37
C GLN A 86 32.98 3.40 5.41
N PRO A 87 34.31 3.23 5.61
CA PRO A 87 35.30 3.69 4.63
C PRO A 87 35.18 2.95 3.28
N LEU A 88 34.81 1.66 3.32
CA LEU A 88 34.57 0.87 2.11
C LEU A 88 33.35 1.38 1.33
N LEU A 89 32.25 1.70 2.02
CA LEU A 89 31.06 2.29 1.42
C LEU A 89 31.37 3.64 0.75
N GLU A 90 32.11 4.51 1.43
CA GLU A 90 32.52 5.81 0.88
C GLU A 90 33.41 5.64 -0.36
N SER A 91 34.38 4.73 -0.31
CA SER A 91 35.22 4.39 -1.47
C SER A 91 34.41 3.86 -2.65
N LEU A 92 33.40 3.01 -2.42
CA LEU A 92 32.55 2.48 -3.49
C LEU A 92 31.67 3.58 -4.10
N LEU A 93 31.13 4.49 -3.27
CA LEU A 93 30.35 5.63 -3.75
C LEU A 93 31.20 6.60 -4.57
N GLU A 94 32.45 6.84 -4.18
CA GLU A 94 33.39 7.65 -4.98
C GLU A 94 33.72 6.99 -6.32
N GLN A 95 34.01 5.69 -6.33
CA GLN A 95 34.26 4.93 -7.57
C GLN A 95 33.05 4.95 -8.49
N ALA A 96 31.85 4.72 -7.94
CA ALA A 96 30.62 4.80 -8.70
C ALA A 96 30.41 6.21 -9.29
N GLN A 97 30.72 7.27 -8.54
CA GLN A 97 30.55 8.64 -9.01
C GLN A 97 31.52 8.98 -10.15
N GLN A 98 32.78 8.53 -10.05
CA GLN A 98 33.78 8.68 -11.10
C GLN A 98 33.34 7.93 -12.37
N GLN A 99 32.89 6.68 -12.22
CA GLN A 99 32.41 5.87 -13.33
C GLN A 99 31.20 6.50 -14.03
N LEU A 100 30.22 6.96 -13.27
CA LEU A 100 29.05 7.66 -13.80
C LEU A 100 29.43 8.94 -14.55
N ASN A 101 30.38 9.74 -14.03
CA ASN A 101 30.84 10.95 -14.68
C ASN A 101 31.54 10.64 -16.02
N SER A 102 32.37 9.58 -16.07
CA SER A 102 33.01 9.09 -17.30
C SER A 102 31.94 8.72 -18.35
N MET A 103 30.92 7.96 -17.93
CA MET A 103 29.82 7.55 -18.82
C MET A 103 29.01 8.74 -19.35
N LYS A 104 28.77 9.78 -18.54
CA LYS A 104 28.07 11.01 -18.96
C LYS A 104 28.90 11.82 -19.97
N GLN A 105 30.23 11.86 -19.82
CA GLN A 105 31.13 12.56 -20.75
C GLN A 105 31.22 11.86 -22.11
N GLU A 106 31.28 10.53 -22.14
CA GLU A 106 31.30 9.76 -23.39
C GLU A 106 30.01 9.92 -24.22
N ASN A 107 28.86 10.03 -23.54
CA ASN A 107 27.56 10.26 -24.19
C ASN A 107 27.44 11.64 -24.84
N GLY A 108 28.10 12.67 -24.29
CA GLY A 108 28.07 14.02 -24.85
C GLY A 108 28.93 14.22 -26.10
N SER A 109 29.78 13.24 -26.45
CA SER A 109 30.80 13.36 -27.51
C SER A 109 30.49 12.59 -28.80
N LYS A 110 29.43 11.78 -28.87
CA LYS A 110 29.16 10.92 -30.04
C LYS A 110 27.91 11.37 -30.82
N ASN A 111 28.15 11.94 -32.00
CA ASN A 111 27.18 11.90 -33.10
C ASN A 111 27.35 10.57 -33.83
N SER A 112 26.25 9.86 -34.08
CA SER A 112 26.09 8.68 -34.94
C SER A 112 26.64 7.32 -34.46
N GLY A 113 25.77 6.31 -34.51
CA GLY A 113 26.09 4.95 -34.96
C GLY A 113 26.50 3.90 -33.92
N ASP A 114 27.49 4.16 -33.07
CA ASP A 114 28.14 3.08 -32.30
C ASP A 114 28.15 3.31 -30.78
N VAL A 115 27.08 2.86 -30.12
CA VAL A 115 26.91 2.81 -28.64
C VAL A 115 27.27 1.42 -28.06
N ALA A 116 27.76 0.48 -28.88
CA ALA A 116 28.11 -0.87 -28.43
C ALA A 116 29.25 -0.91 -27.37
N GLY A 117 30.04 0.16 -27.23
CA GLY A 117 31.15 0.25 -26.25
C GLY A 117 30.75 0.57 -24.80
N GLY A 118 29.53 1.08 -24.54
CA GLY A 118 29.11 1.55 -23.21
C GLY A 118 28.66 0.45 -22.23
N GLY A 119 28.45 -0.78 -22.71
CA GLY A 119 27.88 -1.87 -21.92
C GLY A 119 28.76 -2.34 -20.76
N SER A 120 30.08 -2.36 -20.96
CA SER A 120 31.05 -2.78 -19.93
C SER A 120 31.15 -1.78 -18.78
N ALA A 121 31.18 -0.47 -19.10
CA ALA A 121 31.23 0.60 -18.12
C ALA A 121 29.95 0.67 -17.26
N ALA A 122 28.79 0.46 -17.88
CA ALA A 122 27.50 0.45 -17.18
C ALA A 122 27.29 -0.80 -16.30
N ALA A 123 27.83 -1.95 -16.70
CA ALA A 123 27.83 -3.16 -15.88
C ALA A 123 28.73 -2.99 -14.64
N LEU A 124 29.92 -2.41 -14.82
CA LEU A 124 30.82 -2.10 -13.72
C LEU A 124 30.19 -1.14 -12.70
N LEU A 125 29.56 -0.05 -13.17
CA LEU A 125 28.85 0.88 -12.28
C LEU A 125 27.74 0.17 -11.51
N PHE A 126 26.98 -0.69 -12.17
CA PHE A 126 25.94 -1.48 -11.52
C PHE A 126 26.52 -2.39 -10.42
N ASP A 127 27.61 -3.11 -10.70
CA ASP A 127 28.25 -4.00 -9.73
C ASP A 127 28.78 -3.24 -8.52
N ILE A 128 29.36 -2.04 -8.72
CA ILE A 128 29.82 -1.16 -7.63
C ILE A 128 28.62 -0.73 -6.76
N LEU A 129 27.52 -0.31 -7.39
CA LEU A 129 26.32 0.12 -6.67
C LEU A 129 25.64 -1.04 -5.95
N ALA A 130 25.64 -2.25 -6.53
CA ALA A 130 25.13 -3.46 -5.89
C ALA A 130 25.96 -3.85 -4.66
N GLN A 131 27.29 -3.73 -4.74
CA GLN A 131 28.18 -3.93 -3.59
C GLN A 131 27.92 -2.87 -2.50
N ALA A 132 27.77 -1.60 -2.87
CA ALA A 132 27.44 -0.53 -1.93
C ALA A 132 26.08 -0.77 -1.25
N PHE A 133 25.08 -1.26 -1.99
CA PHE A 133 23.76 -1.62 -1.46
C PHE A 133 23.81 -2.80 -0.50
N GLN A 134 24.65 -3.80 -0.74
CA GLN A 134 24.85 -4.91 0.19
C GLN A 134 25.50 -4.46 1.51
N ILE A 135 26.33 -3.41 1.48
CA ILE A 135 26.97 -2.86 2.68
C ILE A 135 25.98 -2.03 3.50
N ASP A 136 25.25 -1.12 2.85
CA ASP A 136 24.21 -0.31 3.49
C ASP A 136 23.01 -0.10 2.55
N PRO A 137 21.98 -0.96 2.67
CA PRO A 137 20.77 -0.85 1.86
C PRO A 137 19.88 0.34 2.23
N THR A 138 20.16 0.99 3.37
CA THR A 138 19.40 2.16 3.87
C THR A 138 20.04 3.48 3.44
N SER A 139 21.21 3.45 2.79
CA SER A 139 21.92 4.65 2.38
C SER A 139 21.16 5.44 1.32
N SER A 140 20.78 6.68 1.68
CA SER A 140 20.18 7.64 0.75
C SER A 140 21.12 8.00 -0.41
N LYS A 141 22.44 7.99 -0.16
CA LYS A 141 23.47 8.19 -1.18
C LYS A 141 23.48 7.06 -2.20
N VAL A 142 23.51 5.80 -1.77
CA VAL A 142 23.42 4.62 -2.66
C VAL A 142 22.17 4.69 -3.53
N SER A 143 21.02 4.95 -2.91
CA SER A 143 19.75 5.12 -3.62
C SER A 143 19.79 6.28 -4.64
N SER A 144 20.47 7.38 -4.31
CA SER A 144 20.62 8.53 -5.22
C SER A 144 21.52 8.21 -6.40
N MET A 145 22.54 7.41 -6.20
CA MET A 145 23.41 6.97 -7.28
C MET A 145 22.72 5.99 -8.22
N PHE A 146 21.93 5.05 -7.69
CA PHE A 146 21.07 4.18 -8.51
C PHE A 146 20.09 4.99 -9.36
N MET A 147 19.49 6.04 -8.77
CA MET A 147 18.63 6.96 -9.52
C MET A 147 19.37 7.62 -10.69
N GLU A 148 20.57 8.16 -10.46
CA GLU A 148 21.36 8.78 -11.52
C GLU A 148 21.80 7.77 -12.59
N TYR A 149 22.14 6.54 -12.20
CA TYR A 149 22.44 5.44 -13.12
C TYR A 149 21.23 5.09 -14.00
N LEU A 150 20.04 4.94 -13.41
CA LEU A 150 18.82 4.61 -14.15
C LEU A 150 18.36 5.77 -15.04
N LYS A 151 18.49 7.03 -14.59
CA LYS A 151 18.27 8.20 -15.44
C LYS A 151 19.17 8.16 -16.67
N TRP A 152 20.47 7.94 -16.47
CA TRP A 152 21.43 7.84 -17.57
C TRP A 152 21.04 6.70 -18.54
N LYS A 153 20.66 5.52 -18.03
CA LYS A 153 20.22 4.41 -18.89
C LYS A 153 18.98 4.77 -19.71
N VAL A 154 18.00 5.41 -19.07
CA VAL A 154 16.77 5.86 -19.73
C VAL A 154 17.10 6.94 -20.76
N GLU A 155 17.95 7.92 -20.46
CA GLU A 155 18.40 8.96 -21.41
C GLU A 155 19.14 8.37 -22.62
N VAL A 156 20.05 7.42 -22.42
CA VAL A 156 20.75 6.71 -23.51
C VAL A 156 19.74 6.00 -24.40
N ALA A 157 18.81 5.27 -23.79
CA ALA A 157 17.83 4.50 -24.52
C ALA A 157 16.78 5.39 -25.21
N GLU A 158 16.40 6.51 -24.61
CA GLU A 158 15.58 7.55 -25.24
C GLU A 158 16.28 8.13 -26.46
N ASN A 159 17.55 8.50 -26.36
CA ASN A 159 18.31 9.01 -27.49
C ASN A 159 18.40 7.97 -28.62
N ASN A 160 18.67 6.71 -28.28
CA ASN A 160 18.67 5.62 -29.26
C ASN A 160 17.27 5.42 -29.88
N TYR A 161 16.21 5.49 -29.09
CA TYR A 161 14.83 5.39 -29.56
C TYR A 161 14.44 6.57 -30.45
N TYR A 162 14.80 7.81 -30.10
CA TYR A 162 14.53 9.00 -30.90
C TYR A 162 15.34 9.02 -32.20
N GLU A 163 16.61 8.60 -32.18
CA GLU A 163 17.40 8.48 -33.41
C GLU A 163 16.87 7.35 -34.30
N TRP A 164 16.44 6.22 -33.71
CA TRP A 164 15.72 5.17 -34.43
C TRP A 164 14.37 5.66 -34.97
N LYS A 165 13.63 6.45 -34.21
CA LYS A 165 12.35 7.02 -34.63
C LYS A 165 12.54 8.02 -35.77
N LYS A 166 13.51 8.93 -35.65
CA LYS A 166 13.87 9.89 -36.72
C LYS A 166 14.34 9.20 -38.00
N SER A 167 15.09 8.11 -37.89
CA SER A 167 15.49 7.34 -39.07
C SER A 167 14.33 6.61 -39.74
N ARG A 168 13.14 6.59 -39.10
CA ARG A 168 11.93 5.90 -39.53
C ARG A 168 10.66 6.74 -39.51
N ASP A 169 10.75 8.06 -39.28
CA ASP A 169 9.59 8.94 -39.30
C ASP A 169 9.07 8.97 -40.74
N PHE A 170 8.08 8.12 -41.00
CA PHE A 170 7.09 8.33 -42.05
C PHE A 170 6.32 9.58 -41.64
N ASN A 171 6.71 10.76 -42.13
CA ASN A 171 5.83 11.92 -42.05
C ASN A 171 4.51 11.55 -42.74
N ASN A 172 3.39 11.74 -42.04
CA ASN A 172 2.06 11.65 -42.65
C ASN A 172 1.89 12.60 -43.85
N ASP A 173 2.74 13.62 -44.00
CA ASP A 173 2.75 14.54 -45.14
C ASP A 173 3.58 14.06 -46.34
N ASP A 174 4.50 13.08 -46.17
CA ASP A 174 5.34 12.56 -47.25
C ASP A 174 4.68 11.41 -48.04
N LEU A 175 3.52 10.92 -47.59
CA LEU A 175 2.71 9.91 -48.29
C LEU A 175 2.12 10.40 -49.64
N HIS A 176 2.24 11.69 -49.96
CA HIS A 176 1.71 12.25 -51.20
C HIS A 176 2.74 12.71 -52.25
N ASN A 177 4.04 12.71 -51.94
CA ASN A 177 5.04 13.08 -52.94
C ASN A 177 6.43 12.56 -52.56
N HIS A 178 6.73 11.29 -52.87
CA HIS A 178 7.89 10.98 -53.70
C HIS A 178 7.99 9.49 -54.03
N ASN A 179 8.23 9.24 -55.31
CA ASN A 179 8.40 7.95 -55.96
C ASN A 179 9.87 7.51 -55.82
N ASN A 180 10.37 7.37 -54.60
CA ASN A 180 11.73 6.90 -54.34
C ASN A 180 11.70 5.51 -53.70
N ASN A 181 12.30 4.56 -54.42
CA ASN A 181 12.65 3.22 -53.95
C ASN A 181 13.40 3.30 -52.61
N VAL A 182 12.69 3.11 -51.51
CA VAL A 182 13.29 2.62 -50.27
C VAL A 182 13.30 1.10 -50.40
N HIS A 183 14.50 0.52 -50.51
CA HIS A 183 14.67 -0.92 -50.55
C HIS A 183 14.07 -1.56 -49.27
N ASP A 184 13.35 -2.65 -49.44
CA ASP A 184 12.65 -3.48 -48.43
C ASP A 184 13.54 -4.04 -47.29
N GLU A 185 14.82 -3.63 -47.16
CA GLU A 185 15.79 -4.29 -46.27
C GLU A 185 16.12 -3.59 -44.94
N ASP A 186 15.62 -2.37 -44.66
CA ASP A 186 16.09 -1.59 -43.49
C ASP A 186 15.06 -1.39 -42.35
N VAL A 187 14.12 -2.31 -42.17
CA VAL A 187 13.32 -2.40 -40.92
C VAL A 187 13.99 -3.32 -39.89
N THR A 188 15.24 -3.06 -39.52
CA THR A 188 15.83 -3.64 -38.29
C THR A 188 15.09 -3.11 -37.05
N ILE A 189 14.12 -3.86 -36.54
CA ILE A 189 13.53 -3.63 -35.21
C ILE A 189 14.68 -3.64 -34.20
N LEU A 190 14.69 -2.71 -33.23
CA LEU A 190 15.55 -2.87 -32.05
C LEU A 190 15.33 -4.28 -31.50
N PRO A 191 16.38 -5.09 -31.23
CA PRO A 191 16.19 -6.45 -30.76
C PRO A 191 15.22 -6.49 -29.58
N GLU A 192 14.23 -7.39 -29.62
CA GLU A 192 13.15 -7.49 -28.61
C GLU A 192 13.68 -7.47 -27.16
N LYS A 193 14.84 -8.10 -26.95
CA LYS A 193 15.57 -8.14 -25.68
C LYS A 193 15.97 -6.75 -25.16
N ASP A 194 16.42 -5.86 -26.04
CA ASP A 194 16.88 -4.52 -25.65
C ASP A 194 15.68 -3.62 -25.31
N MET A 195 14.57 -3.78 -26.03
CA MET A 195 13.32 -3.09 -25.74
C MET A 195 12.70 -3.53 -24.41
N ASN A 196 12.70 -4.84 -24.10
CA ASN A 196 12.11 -5.35 -22.84
C ASN A 196 12.93 -4.83 -21.65
N LYS A 197 14.27 -4.83 -21.79
CA LYS A 197 15.18 -4.26 -20.81
C LYS A 197 14.96 -2.76 -20.62
N PHE A 198 14.76 -2.00 -21.70
CA PHE A 198 14.45 -0.57 -21.62
C PHE A 198 13.14 -0.29 -20.87
N PHE A 199 12.09 -1.04 -21.19
CA PHE A 199 10.79 -0.91 -20.54
C PHE A 199 10.88 -1.24 -19.03
N GLN A 200 11.66 -2.27 -18.68
CA GLN A 200 11.96 -2.61 -17.28
C GLN A 200 12.75 -1.52 -16.56
N ASP A 201 13.78 -0.95 -17.21
CA ASP A 201 14.58 0.15 -16.66
C ASP A 201 13.69 1.40 -16.40
N ARG A 202 12.77 1.76 -17.31
CA ARG A 202 11.78 2.84 -17.12
C ARG A 202 10.83 2.58 -15.95
N ILE A 203 10.28 1.36 -15.84
CA ILE A 203 9.43 0.97 -14.70
C ILE A 203 10.22 1.04 -13.39
N GLY A 204 11.47 0.57 -13.39
CA GLY A 204 12.37 0.63 -12.25
C GLY A 204 12.62 2.07 -11.80
N LEU A 205 12.98 2.95 -12.74
CA LEU A 205 13.16 4.38 -12.49
C LEU A 205 11.88 5.03 -11.94
N SER A 206 10.72 4.71 -12.52
CA SER A 206 9.42 5.21 -12.07
C SER A 206 9.10 4.77 -10.64
N SER A 207 9.43 3.53 -10.29
CA SER A 207 9.24 3.01 -8.92
C SER A 207 10.08 3.81 -7.91
N LEU A 208 11.34 4.12 -8.24
CA LEU A 208 12.18 4.96 -7.38
C LEU A 208 11.71 6.42 -7.31
N TYR A 209 11.17 6.98 -8.40
CA TYR A 209 10.52 8.28 -8.36
C TYR A 209 9.31 8.29 -7.42
N ILE A 210 8.48 7.25 -7.45
CA ILE A 210 7.35 7.06 -6.53
C ILE A 210 7.83 7.00 -5.08
N ASP A 211 8.89 6.23 -4.81
CA ASP A 211 9.47 6.11 -3.45
C ASP A 211 10.03 7.44 -2.93
N ARG A 212 10.45 8.34 -3.84
CA ARG A 212 10.92 9.70 -3.53
C ARG A 212 9.81 10.76 -3.60
N GLU A 213 8.55 10.36 -3.75
CA GLU A 213 7.39 11.25 -3.90
C GLU A 213 7.48 12.21 -5.11
N GLN A 214 8.30 11.86 -6.11
CA GLN A 214 8.47 12.60 -7.36
C GLN A 214 7.44 12.13 -8.40
N TYR A 215 6.15 12.26 -8.06
CA TYR A 215 5.04 11.68 -8.81
C TYR A 215 4.89 12.20 -10.24
N ASP A 216 5.20 13.48 -10.52
CA ASP A 216 5.16 14.03 -11.88
C ASP A 216 6.16 13.32 -12.81
N MET A 217 7.39 13.11 -12.32
CA MET A 217 8.44 12.41 -13.07
C MET A 217 8.07 10.93 -13.26
N ALA A 218 7.58 10.27 -12.22
CA ALA A 218 7.09 8.89 -12.33
C ALA A 218 5.95 8.78 -13.37
N GLY A 219 4.95 9.66 -13.28
CA GLY A 219 3.78 9.63 -14.17
C GLY A 219 4.14 9.86 -15.63
N LYS A 220 5.07 10.79 -15.92
CA LYS A 220 5.60 11.02 -17.28
C LYS A 220 6.30 9.77 -17.82
N GLN A 221 7.20 9.18 -17.04
CA GLN A 221 7.95 7.99 -17.45
C GLN A 221 7.06 6.77 -17.69
N LEU A 222 6.02 6.60 -16.85
CA LEU A 222 5.06 5.50 -16.99
C LEU A 222 4.15 5.66 -18.21
N ARG A 223 3.67 6.89 -18.48
CA ARG A 223 2.89 7.17 -19.70
C ARG A 223 3.70 6.91 -20.96
N LEU A 224 4.92 7.42 -21.02
CA LEU A 224 5.84 7.15 -22.13
C LEU A 224 6.06 5.64 -22.31
N ALA A 225 6.32 4.91 -21.23
CA ALA A 225 6.47 3.47 -21.30
C ALA A 225 5.22 2.81 -21.94
N ILE A 226 4.02 3.11 -21.44
CA ILE A 226 2.76 2.53 -21.96
C ILE A 226 2.55 2.88 -23.44
N ASP A 227 2.78 4.14 -23.83
CA ASP A 227 2.60 4.60 -25.20
C ASP A 227 3.59 3.93 -26.16
N GLU A 228 4.86 3.84 -25.76
CA GLU A 228 5.92 3.16 -26.51
C GLU A 228 5.58 1.68 -26.69
N ALA A 229 5.19 0.97 -25.63
CA ALA A 229 4.82 -0.44 -25.70
C ALA A 229 3.60 -0.65 -26.60
N THR A 230 2.59 0.22 -26.51
CA THR A 230 1.39 0.18 -27.36
C THR A 230 1.75 0.41 -28.84
N PHE A 231 2.64 1.37 -29.12
CA PHE A 231 3.15 1.63 -30.45
C PHE A 231 3.88 0.42 -31.04
N TRP A 232 4.78 -0.20 -30.26
CA TRP A 232 5.53 -1.38 -30.69
C TRP A 232 4.64 -2.59 -30.99
N ILE A 233 3.61 -2.80 -30.18
CA ILE A 233 2.61 -3.84 -30.43
C ILE A 233 1.93 -3.62 -31.78
N LYS A 234 1.52 -2.37 -32.09
CA LYS A 234 0.91 -2.03 -33.38
C LYS A 234 1.88 -2.27 -34.55
N CYS A 235 3.15 -1.87 -34.42
CA CYS A 235 4.16 -2.11 -35.44
C CYS A 235 4.41 -3.59 -35.71
N SER A 236 4.49 -4.42 -34.66
CA SER A 236 4.67 -5.87 -34.82
C SER A 236 3.45 -6.52 -35.50
N SER A 237 2.23 -6.14 -35.11
CA SER A 237 1.00 -6.61 -35.77
C SER A 237 0.95 -6.21 -37.25
N LEU A 238 1.36 -4.98 -37.59
CA LEU A 238 1.47 -4.53 -38.98
C LEU A 238 2.45 -5.39 -39.79
N GLN A 239 3.64 -5.63 -39.23
CA GLN A 239 4.66 -6.43 -39.90
C GLN A 239 4.17 -7.87 -40.14
N GLN A 240 3.53 -8.49 -39.14
CA GLN A 240 2.96 -9.83 -39.30
C GLN A 240 1.88 -9.90 -40.39
N LYS A 241 1.06 -8.84 -40.54
CA LYS A 241 0.08 -8.77 -41.63
C LYS A 241 0.75 -8.58 -42.98
N GLN A 242 1.76 -7.72 -43.07
CA GLN A 242 2.52 -7.48 -44.30
C GLN A 242 3.28 -8.73 -44.77
N ASP A 243 3.84 -9.52 -43.84
CA ASP A 243 4.48 -10.81 -44.14
C ASP A 243 3.48 -11.86 -44.67
N ARG A 244 2.21 -11.80 -44.24
CA ARG A 244 1.14 -12.71 -44.69
C ARG A 244 0.50 -12.27 -46.01
N GLU A 245 0.41 -10.97 -46.26
CA GLU A 245 -0.24 -10.37 -47.42
C GLU A 245 0.68 -9.36 -48.13
N PRO A 246 1.78 -9.83 -48.78
CA PRO A 246 2.84 -8.96 -49.31
C PRO A 246 2.41 -8.09 -50.51
N THR A 247 1.19 -8.26 -51.03
CA THR A 247 0.67 -7.53 -52.19
C THR A 247 -0.19 -6.32 -51.84
N GLN A 248 -0.50 -6.09 -50.55
CA GLN A 248 -1.26 -4.91 -50.10
C GLN A 248 -0.34 -3.75 -49.69
N SER A 249 -0.73 -2.53 -50.02
CA SER A 249 -0.01 -1.32 -49.61
C SER A 249 -0.08 -1.10 -48.09
N SER A 250 1.02 -0.65 -47.48
CA SER A 250 1.09 -0.36 -46.04
C SER A 250 0.02 0.63 -45.56
N SER A 251 -0.45 1.56 -46.41
CA SER A 251 -1.51 2.51 -46.09
C SER A 251 -2.91 1.88 -45.97
N SER A 252 -3.20 0.80 -46.70
CA SER A 252 -4.46 0.05 -46.55
C SER A 252 -4.43 -0.87 -45.33
N LEU A 253 -3.28 -1.50 -45.05
CA LEU A 253 -3.07 -2.37 -43.88
C LEU A 253 -3.19 -1.64 -42.53
N CYS A 254 -2.81 -0.36 -42.46
CA CYS A 254 -2.93 0.48 -41.26
C CYS A 254 -4.38 0.79 -40.86
N GLN A 255 -5.33 0.77 -41.80
CA GLN A 255 -6.75 1.05 -41.50
C GLN A 255 -7.50 -0.18 -40.95
N ASP A 256 -6.93 -1.38 -41.09
CA ASP A 256 -7.59 -2.66 -40.79
C ASP A 256 -7.06 -3.37 -39.52
N ILE A 257 -6.25 -2.72 -38.67
CA ILE A 257 -5.83 -3.33 -37.39
C ILE A 257 -6.96 -3.22 -36.37
N ASN A 258 -7.73 -4.29 -36.21
CA ASN A 258 -8.71 -4.40 -35.12
C ASN A 258 -8.03 -4.88 -33.83
N ALA A 259 -8.68 -4.64 -32.69
CA ALA A 259 -8.24 -5.13 -31.38
C ALA A 259 -8.08 -6.67 -31.34
N ASP A 260 -8.76 -7.39 -32.23
CA ASP A 260 -8.69 -8.86 -32.34
C ASP A 260 -7.37 -9.39 -32.95
N ASP A 261 -6.59 -8.56 -33.67
CA ASP A 261 -5.27 -8.94 -34.20
C ASP A 261 -4.15 -8.90 -33.14
N LEU A 262 -4.48 -8.55 -31.90
CA LEU A 262 -3.57 -8.51 -30.76
C LEU A 262 -3.33 -9.89 -30.13
N SER A 263 -3.86 -10.98 -30.70
CA SER A 263 -3.75 -12.34 -30.16
C SER A 263 -2.42 -13.06 -30.44
N SER A 264 -1.38 -12.36 -30.92
CA SER A 264 -0.10 -12.98 -31.27
C SER A 264 0.70 -13.42 -30.02
N SER A 265 1.53 -14.46 -30.14
CA SER A 265 2.37 -14.96 -29.05
C SER A 265 3.34 -13.91 -28.49
N GLN A 266 3.69 -12.91 -29.30
CA GLN A 266 4.50 -11.76 -28.88
C GLN A 266 3.72 -10.84 -27.93
N PHE A 267 2.44 -10.56 -28.17
CA PHE A 267 1.62 -9.73 -27.28
C PHE A 267 1.55 -10.30 -25.85
N GLN A 268 1.37 -11.61 -25.73
CA GLN A 268 1.34 -12.29 -24.43
C GLN A 268 2.64 -12.11 -23.61
N HIS A 269 3.78 -11.85 -24.27
CA HIS A 269 5.07 -11.64 -23.61
C HIS A 269 5.20 -10.26 -22.94
N TRP A 270 4.54 -9.23 -23.49
CA TRP A 270 4.67 -7.82 -23.05
C TRP A 270 3.56 -7.36 -22.13
N GLN A 271 2.41 -8.03 -22.18
CA GLN A 271 1.21 -7.68 -21.43
C GLN A 271 1.46 -7.54 -19.91
N PRO A 272 2.22 -8.41 -19.22
CA PRO A 272 2.48 -8.26 -17.78
C PRO A 272 3.20 -6.97 -17.40
N GLN A 273 4.17 -6.54 -18.22
CA GLN A 273 4.95 -5.35 -17.97
C GLN A 273 4.07 -4.10 -18.20
N ILE A 274 3.27 -4.09 -19.28
CA ILE A 274 2.30 -3.01 -19.56
C ILE A 274 1.30 -2.87 -18.41
N ASP A 275 0.75 -3.98 -17.94
CA ASP A 275 -0.18 -3.98 -16.83
C ASP A 275 0.47 -3.49 -15.52
N ARG A 276 1.73 -3.82 -15.28
CA ARG A 276 2.51 -3.27 -14.15
C ARG A 276 2.71 -1.76 -14.29
N ALA A 277 3.00 -1.27 -15.49
CA ALA A 277 3.10 0.18 -15.74
C ALA A 277 1.76 0.88 -15.49
N ARG A 278 0.63 0.29 -15.94
CA ARG A 278 -0.73 0.81 -15.69
C ARG A 278 -1.04 0.88 -14.21
N TYR A 279 -0.73 -0.17 -13.45
CA TYR A 279 -0.89 -0.15 -12.00
C TYR A 279 -0.08 0.98 -11.35
N LEU A 280 1.21 1.10 -11.67
CA LEU A 280 2.07 2.13 -11.09
C LEU A 280 1.60 3.54 -11.49
N LEU A 281 1.10 3.70 -12.72
CA LEU A 281 0.55 4.96 -13.20
C LEU A 281 -0.71 5.32 -12.41
N TYR A 282 -1.63 4.38 -12.25
CA TYR A 282 -2.84 4.57 -11.46
C TYR A 282 -2.53 4.91 -10.00
N ARG A 283 -1.57 4.19 -9.38
CA ARG A 283 -1.08 4.47 -8.02
C ARG A 283 -0.48 5.89 -7.91
N THR A 284 0.33 6.28 -8.90
CA THR A 284 0.98 7.60 -8.96
C THR A 284 -0.07 8.70 -9.07
N ASN A 285 -0.98 8.58 -10.02
CA ASN A 285 -2.08 9.51 -10.24
C ASN A 285 -2.97 9.65 -9.00
N ALA A 286 -3.24 8.56 -8.28
CA ALA A 286 -3.95 8.58 -7.01
C ALA A 286 -3.20 9.38 -5.92
N ALA A 287 -1.88 9.18 -5.78
CA ALA A 287 -1.07 9.81 -4.74
C ALA A 287 -0.87 11.33 -4.95
N CYS A 288 -0.84 11.79 -6.20
CA CYS A 288 -0.70 13.21 -6.55
C CYS A 288 -2.01 13.89 -6.97
N CYS A 289 -3.15 13.20 -6.84
CA CYS A 289 -4.47 13.70 -7.26
C CYS A 289 -4.54 14.16 -8.73
N GLN A 290 -3.77 13.55 -9.62
CA GLN A 290 -3.87 13.79 -11.07
C GLN A 290 -5.02 12.94 -11.63
N TRP A 291 -6.20 13.55 -11.77
CA TRP A 291 -7.45 12.81 -11.99
C TRP A 291 -8.02 12.86 -13.41
N ASP A 292 -7.34 13.50 -14.36
CA ASP A 292 -7.85 13.66 -15.73
C ASP A 292 -8.13 12.31 -16.42
N SER A 293 -7.26 11.32 -16.23
CA SER A 293 -7.39 9.96 -16.80
C SER A 293 -7.76 8.89 -15.75
N TYR A 294 -8.08 9.28 -14.51
CA TYR A 294 -8.17 8.34 -13.38
C TYR A 294 -9.18 7.21 -13.61
N PHE A 295 -10.37 7.51 -14.14
CA PHE A 295 -11.39 6.49 -14.39
C PHE A 295 -11.00 5.57 -15.56
N GLU A 296 -10.45 6.12 -16.64
CA GLU A 296 -9.97 5.36 -17.80
C GLU A 296 -8.82 4.42 -17.43
N ASP A 297 -7.81 4.94 -16.70
CA ASP A 297 -6.69 4.15 -16.18
C ASP A 297 -7.19 3.06 -15.23
N GLY A 298 -8.18 3.37 -14.40
CA GLY A 298 -8.81 2.44 -13.47
C GLY A 298 -9.57 1.31 -14.17
N ASP A 299 -10.31 1.62 -15.24
CA ASP A 299 -11.03 0.62 -16.02
C ASP A 299 -10.05 -0.31 -16.75
N ARG A 300 -9.04 0.25 -17.42
CA ARG A 300 -7.96 -0.54 -18.05
C ARG A 300 -7.28 -1.48 -17.06
N LEU A 301 -6.96 -0.99 -15.86
CA LEU A 301 -6.39 -1.82 -14.79
C LEU A 301 -7.36 -2.94 -14.38
N ARG A 302 -8.65 -2.64 -14.20
CA ARG A 302 -9.68 -3.61 -13.84
C ARG A 302 -9.83 -4.69 -14.92
N GLN A 303 -9.88 -4.32 -16.19
CA GLN A 303 -9.99 -5.25 -17.31
C GLN A 303 -8.79 -6.22 -17.34
N SER A 304 -7.57 -5.71 -17.18
CA SER A 304 -6.37 -6.56 -17.04
C SER A 304 -6.51 -7.54 -15.87
N LEU A 305 -6.91 -7.06 -14.69
CA LEU A 305 -7.08 -7.92 -13.51
C LEU A 305 -8.12 -9.02 -13.73
N LEU A 306 -9.26 -8.71 -14.37
CA LEU A 306 -10.30 -9.68 -14.68
C LEU A 306 -9.83 -10.73 -15.68
N LEU A 307 -9.11 -10.32 -16.73
CA LEU A 307 -8.55 -11.22 -17.73
C LEU A 307 -7.58 -12.21 -17.07
N HIS A 308 -6.63 -11.69 -16.28
CA HIS A 308 -5.66 -12.54 -15.57
C HIS A 308 -6.34 -13.47 -14.57
N HIS A 309 -7.35 -13.00 -13.83
CA HIS A 309 -8.13 -13.83 -12.92
C HIS A 309 -8.87 -14.97 -13.63
N ARG A 310 -9.47 -14.70 -14.80
CA ARG A 310 -10.15 -15.70 -15.62
C ARG A 310 -9.18 -16.76 -16.15
N ASN A 311 -8.03 -16.35 -16.66
CA ASN A 311 -7.05 -17.28 -17.21
C ASN A 311 -6.48 -18.22 -16.15
N GLN A 312 -6.31 -17.74 -14.90
CA GLN A 312 -5.95 -18.61 -13.78
C GLN A 312 -7.00 -19.68 -13.48
N GLN A 313 -8.30 -19.34 -13.57
CA GLN A 313 -9.36 -20.33 -13.33
C GLN A 313 -9.41 -21.41 -14.42
N LEU A 314 -8.96 -21.10 -15.64
CA LEU A 314 -8.96 -22.02 -16.78
C LEU A 314 -7.70 -22.90 -16.86
N ASN A 315 -6.77 -22.80 -15.88
CA ASN A 315 -5.46 -23.47 -15.90
C ASN A 315 -4.66 -23.22 -17.19
N GLU A 316 -4.96 -22.15 -17.92
CA GLU A 316 -4.18 -21.78 -19.10
C GLU A 316 -2.81 -21.29 -18.65
N PRO A 317 -1.74 -21.52 -19.46
CA PRO A 317 -0.42 -20.97 -19.22
C PRO A 317 -0.44 -19.45 -19.43
N SER A 318 -1.11 -18.74 -18.52
CA SER A 318 -0.97 -17.32 -18.34
C SER A 318 0.36 -17.09 -17.63
N PRO A 319 1.19 -16.11 -18.03
CA PRO A 319 2.18 -15.58 -17.12
C PRO A 319 1.40 -15.19 -15.86
N SER A 320 1.52 -16.03 -14.81
CA SER A 320 0.64 -16.00 -13.62
C SER A 320 0.26 -14.58 -13.24
N VAL A 321 -0.95 -14.33 -12.70
CA VAL A 321 -1.44 -13.00 -12.19
C VAL A 321 -0.42 -12.22 -11.36
N ARG A 322 0.74 -12.82 -11.01
CA ARG A 322 2.02 -12.20 -10.64
C ARG A 322 1.94 -10.68 -10.67
N LEU A 323 1.54 -10.17 -9.50
CA LEU A 323 2.09 -8.92 -8.99
C LEU A 323 1.76 -7.69 -9.82
N LEU A 324 0.64 -7.69 -10.55
CA LEU A 324 0.17 -6.45 -11.18
C LEU A 324 -0.20 -5.41 -10.14
N VAL A 325 -0.85 -5.83 -9.06
CA VAL A 325 -1.31 -4.94 -8.00
C VAL A 325 -0.92 -5.53 -6.65
N HIS A 326 -0.42 -4.69 -5.74
CA HIS A 326 -0.12 -5.10 -4.37
C HIS A 326 -1.42 -5.29 -3.57
N PRO A 327 -1.55 -6.29 -2.67
CA PRO A 327 -2.80 -6.54 -1.95
C PRO A 327 -3.26 -5.32 -1.15
N PHE A 328 -2.33 -4.58 -0.55
CA PHE A 328 -2.65 -3.34 0.17
C PHE A 328 -3.18 -2.23 -0.74
N ASP A 329 -2.70 -2.16 -1.98
CA ASP A 329 -3.17 -1.17 -2.95
C ASP A 329 -4.54 -1.56 -3.54
N ALA A 330 -4.77 -2.86 -3.75
CA ALA A 330 -6.08 -3.40 -4.13
C ALA A 330 -7.19 -3.02 -3.14
N LEU A 331 -6.87 -2.87 -1.84
CA LEU A 331 -7.82 -2.41 -0.83
C LEU A 331 -8.19 -0.93 -0.98
N LYS A 332 -7.33 -0.09 -1.57
CA LYS A 332 -7.58 1.34 -1.77
C LYS A 332 -8.34 1.62 -3.05
N PHE A 333 -8.02 0.89 -4.12
CA PHE A 333 -8.47 1.24 -5.47
C PHE A 333 -9.95 0.93 -5.69
N PRO A 334 -10.79 1.93 -6.00
CA PRO A 334 -12.21 1.73 -6.24
C PRO A 334 -12.51 0.77 -7.41
N CYS A 335 -11.63 0.73 -8.43
CA CYS A 335 -11.79 -0.16 -9.59
C CYS A 335 -11.63 -1.66 -9.26
N VAL A 336 -11.05 -1.99 -8.10
CA VAL A 336 -10.84 -3.37 -7.62
C VAL A 336 -12.00 -3.78 -6.70
N SER A 337 -12.73 -4.83 -7.07
CA SER A 337 -13.80 -5.39 -6.23
C SER A 337 -13.26 -6.15 -5.02
N LEU A 338 -14.14 -6.53 -4.08
CA LEU A 338 -13.77 -7.37 -2.94
C LEU A 338 -13.29 -8.76 -3.41
N GLU A 339 -13.99 -9.35 -4.38
CA GLU A 339 -13.65 -10.63 -4.98
C GLU A 339 -12.24 -10.58 -5.62
N LEU A 340 -11.95 -9.54 -6.40
CA LEU A 340 -10.62 -9.34 -6.99
C LEU A 340 -9.54 -9.10 -5.93
N ALA A 341 -9.82 -8.29 -4.90
CA ALA A 341 -8.87 -8.06 -3.81
C ALA A 341 -8.53 -9.38 -3.07
N SER A 342 -9.53 -10.23 -2.81
CA SER A 342 -9.32 -11.56 -2.24
C SER A 342 -8.51 -12.47 -3.16
N ALA A 343 -8.78 -12.45 -4.47
CA ALA A 343 -8.02 -13.25 -5.44
C ALA A 343 -6.55 -12.80 -5.53
N ILE A 344 -6.30 -11.49 -5.45
CA ILE A 344 -4.95 -10.92 -5.39
C ILE A 344 -4.22 -11.41 -4.12
N ALA A 345 -4.85 -11.32 -2.95
CA ALA A 345 -4.26 -11.82 -1.70
C ALA A 345 -3.93 -13.32 -1.79
N LYS A 346 -4.85 -14.13 -2.32
CA LYS A 346 -4.63 -15.58 -2.54
C LYS A 346 -3.43 -15.88 -3.43
N SER A 347 -3.25 -15.09 -4.50
CA SER A 347 -2.08 -15.19 -5.39
C SER A 347 -0.77 -14.91 -4.64
N TYR A 348 -0.75 -13.91 -3.76
CA TYR A 348 0.42 -13.60 -2.92
C TYR A 348 0.71 -14.71 -1.90
N ALA A 349 -0.31 -15.26 -1.23
CA ALA A 349 -0.14 -16.36 -0.29
C ALA A 349 0.42 -17.62 -0.98
N ASN A 350 -0.13 -17.99 -2.14
CA ASN A 350 0.36 -19.12 -2.94
C ASN A 350 1.82 -18.93 -3.34
N ARG A 351 2.21 -17.72 -3.73
CA ARG A 351 3.61 -17.41 -4.03
C ARG A 351 4.50 -17.61 -2.82
N SER A 352 4.12 -17.13 -1.65
CA SER A 352 4.91 -17.34 -0.43
C SER A 352 5.07 -18.84 -0.12
N LEU A 353 4.03 -19.65 -0.34
CA LEU A 353 4.11 -21.11 -0.22
C LEU A 353 5.08 -21.73 -1.24
N GLU A 354 5.03 -21.31 -2.51
CA GLU A 354 5.98 -21.73 -3.55
C GLU A 354 7.42 -21.35 -3.21
N THR A 355 7.65 -20.11 -2.75
CA THR A 355 8.98 -19.62 -2.34
C THR A 355 9.54 -20.42 -1.17
N MET A 356 8.68 -20.86 -0.24
CA MET A 356 9.07 -21.74 0.87
C MET A 356 9.20 -23.22 0.45
N GLY A 357 8.95 -23.56 -0.82
CA GLY A 357 9.07 -24.93 -1.33
C GLY A 357 7.98 -25.88 -0.81
N VAL A 358 6.81 -25.36 -0.47
CA VAL A 358 5.67 -26.16 0.00
C VAL A 358 5.11 -26.98 -1.17
N ILE A 359 4.97 -28.29 -0.97
CA ILE A 359 4.43 -29.19 -1.99
C ILE A 359 2.90 -29.12 -1.95
N MET A 360 2.29 -28.63 -3.03
CA MET A 360 0.84 -28.63 -3.21
C MET A 360 0.44 -29.98 -3.82
N ASP A 361 -0.27 -30.83 -3.08
CA ASP A 361 -0.90 -32.05 -3.61
C ASP A 361 -2.43 -31.91 -3.61
N ASP A 362 -3.13 -32.74 -4.39
CA ASP A 362 -4.60 -32.72 -4.47
C ASP A 362 -5.26 -33.01 -3.10
N SER A 363 -4.54 -33.62 -2.17
CA SER A 363 -4.99 -33.88 -0.80
C SER A 363 -4.91 -32.64 0.12
N ASN A 364 -4.02 -31.69 -0.15
CA ASN A 364 -3.92 -30.37 0.48
C ASN A 364 -4.88 -29.37 -0.19
N ALA A 365 -5.17 -29.52 -1.48
CA ALA A 365 -6.21 -28.75 -2.17
C ALA A 365 -7.62 -29.00 -1.58
N ASN A 366 -7.85 -30.20 -1.03
CA ASN A 366 -9.12 -30.58 -0.39
C ASN A 366 -9.27 -30.12 1.08
N ILE A 367 -8.24 -29.58 1.73
CA ILE A 367 -8.40 -28.88 3.04
C ILE A 367 -9.10 -27.51 2.83
N VAL A 368 -9.20 -27.05 1.58
CA VAL A 368 -9.77 -25.75 1.18
C VAL A 368 -11.26 -25.84 0.80
N ALA A 369 -11.88 -27.03 0.87
CA ALA A 369 -13.24 -27.25 0.40
C ALA A 369 -14.33 -26.69 1.35
N ARG A 370 -14.73 -25.44 1.06
CA ARG A 370 -16.07 -24.80 1.20
C ARG A 370 -17.18 -25.62 1.89
N HIS A 371 -17.06 -25.91 3.18
CA HIS A 371 -18.23 -26.13 4.03
C HIS A 371 -18.63 -24.80 4.66
N PRO A 372 -19.92 -24.51 4.92
CA PRO A 372 -20.27 -23.44 5.83
C PRO A 372 -19.54 -23.74 7.14
N ARG A 373 -18.53 -22.93 7.47
CA ARG A 373 -17.75 -23.14 8.70
C ARG A 373 -18.73 -23.11 9.85
N THR A 374 -18.64 -24.11 10.73
CA THR A 374 -19.37 -24.10 11.99
C THR A 374 -19.09 -22.77 12.70
N ILE A 375 -20.12 -22.18 13.30
CA ILE A 375 -19.96 -20.97 14.11
C ILE A 375 -19.99 -21.40 15.56
N VAL A 376 -18.99 -20.98 16.33
CA VAL A 376 -18.96 -21.16 17.78
C VAL A 376 -19.03 -19.80 18.44
N THR A 377 -19.83 -19.72 19.50
CA THR A 377 -20.00 -18.49 20.29
C THR A 377 -19.27 -18.68 21.60
N VAL A 378 -18.49 -17.69 22.02
CA VAL A 378 -17.76 -17.71 23.30
C VAL A 378 -18.21 -16.58 24.20
N ASP A 379 -18.57 -16.95 25.43
CA ASP A 379 -18.98 -16.05 26.50
C ASP A 379 -18.09 -16.20 27.75
N ARG A 380 -18.40 -15.46 28.82
CA ARG A 380 -17.63 -15.49 30.07
C ARG A 380 -17.75 -16.83 30.82
N HIS A 381 -18.86 -17.54 30.69
CA HIS A 381 -19.13 -18.80 31.40
C HIS A 381 -18.39 -19.98 30.79
N GLU A 382 -18.34 -20.07 29.47
CA GLU A 382 -17.56 -21.10 28.76
C GLU A 382 -16.06 -20.98 29.07
N THR A 383 -15.59 -19.74 29.27
CA THR A 383 -14.20 -19.44 29.62
C THR A 383 -13.83 -19.94 31.04
N GLN A 384 -14.78 -20.03 31.98
CA GLN A 384 -14.47 -20.53 33.33
C GLN A 384 -14.10 -22.02 33.33
N HIS A 385 -14.74 -22.83 32.48
CA HIS A 385 -14.38 -24.24 32.32
C HIS A 385 -12.98 -24.39 31.71
N GLN A 386 -12.67 -23.63 30.66
CA GLN A 386 -11.34 -23.59 30.05
C GLN A 386 -10.27 -23.08 31.02
N ARG A 387 -10.56 -22.04 31.82
CA ARG A 387 -9.67 -21.54 32.88
C ARG A 387 -9.35 -22.62 33.91
N GLN A 388 -10.35 -23.39 34.33
CA GLN A 388 -10.15 -24.51 35.24
C GLN A 388 -9.33 -25.62 34.60
N GLU A 389 -9.50 -25.91 33.30
CA GLU A 389 -8.64 -26.86 32.58
C GLU A 389 -7.19 -26.38 32.46
N ILE A 390 -6.96 -25.12 32.10
CA ILE A 390 -5.63 -24.50 31.97
C ILE A 390 -4.93 -24.49 33.34
N GLN A 391 -5.65 -24.13 34.41
CA GLN A 391 -5.16 -24.23 35.79
C GLN A 391 -4.89 -25.68 36.21
N ARG A 392 -5.73 -26.65 35.83
CA ARG A 392 -5.50 -28.08 36.07
C ARG A 392 -4.28 -28.61 35.33
N ARG A 393 -4.01 -28.12 34.12
CA ARG A 393 -2.84 -28.46 33.30
C ARG A 393 -1.58 -27.67 33.71
N ASN A 394 -1.72 -26.66 34.57
CA ASN A 394 -0.67 -25.79 35.10
C ASN A 394 0.25 -25.18 34.00
N LYS A 395 -0.33 -24.81 32.84
CA LYS A 395 0.43 -24.29 31.70
C LYS A 395 -0.28 -23.08 31.09
N LYS A 396 0.40 -21.92 31.08
CA LYS A 396 -0.08 -20.69 30.42
C LYS A 396 -0.16 -20.87 28.90
N ILE A 397 -1.08 -20.16 28.25
CA ILE A 397 -1.12 -20.03 26.78
C ILE A 397 -0.02 -19.05 26.36
N ARG A 398 0.84 -19.46 25.43
CA ARG A 398 1.97 -18.66 24.93
C ARG A 398 1.63 -18.02 23.60
N ILE A 399 1.67 -16.71 23.57
CA ILE A 399 1.31 -15.89 22.41
C ILE A 399 2.55 -15.18 21.92
N GLY A 400 2.81 -15.25 20.62
CA GLY A 400 3.76 -14.39 19.92
C GLY A 400 3.03 -13.33 19.11
N TYR A 401 3.51 -12.09 19.09
CA TYR A 401 3.10 -11.06 18.14
C TYR A 401 4.26 -10.68 17.24
N ILE A 402 4.08 -10.78 15.92
CA ILE A 402 5.13 -10.52 14.94
C ILE A 402 4.78 -9.33 14.05
N SER A 403 5.73 -8.41 13.86
CA SER A 403 5.53 -7.23 13.01
C SER A 403 6.85 -6.57 12.60
N PRO A 404 6.97 -6.01 11.38
CA PRO A 404 8.05 -5.07 11.05
C PRO A 404 7.81 -3.67 11.63
N ASP A 405 6.60 -3.41 12.12
CA ASP A 405 6.10 -2.08 12.42
C ASP A 405 6.23 -1.67 13.90
N PHE A 406 7.00 -2.42 14.70
CA PHE A 406 7.37 -2.02 16.06
C PHE A 406 8.45 -0.94 16.03
N THR A 407 8.10 0.23 15.51
CA THR A 407 8.98 1.39 15.38
C THR A 407 8.28 2.66 15.90
N SER A 408 9.06 3.62 16.41
CA SER A 408 8.56 4.89 17.00
C SER A 408 7.77 5.80 16.06
N ARG A 409 7.70 5.46 14.76
CA ARG A 409 7.07 6.30 13.73
C ARG A 409 5.94 5.60 13.00
N HIS A 410 5.50 4.42 13.46
CA HIS A 410 4.44 3.67 12.80
C HIS A 410 3.11 3.71 13.59
N PRO A 411 1.96 3.86 12.90
CA PRO A 411 0.63 3.80 13.51
C PRO A 411 0.39 2.59 14.41
N LEU A 412 0.92 1.41 14.06
CA LEU A 412 0.78 0.19 14.85
C LEU A 412 1.36 0.36 16.26
N ALA A 413 2.57 0.90 16.38
CA ALA A 413 3.22 1.13 17.67
C ALA A 413 2.43 2.13 18.52
N PHE A 414 1.93 3.23 17.93
CA PHE A 414 1.10 4.21 18.64
C PHE A 414 -0.19 3.59 19.20
N LEU A 415 -0.83 2.71 18.42
CA LEU A 415 -2.07 2.04 18.80
C LEU A 415 -1.83 0.94 19.83
N MET A 416 -0.72 0.23 19.78
CA MET A 416 -0.50 -0.98 20.57
C MET A 416 0.43 -0.82 21.78
N GLN A 417 1.02 0.36 21.99
CA GLN A 417 2.03 0.59 23.04
C GLN A 417 1.64 0.14 24.45
N THR A 418 0.36 0.19 24.83
CA THR A 418 -0.12 -0.33 26.13
C THR A 418 -1.01 -1.56 26.02
N VAL A 419 -1.27 -2.05 24.81
CA VAL A 419 -2.23 -3.16 24.57
C VAL A 419 -1.70 -4.46 25.16
N PHE A 420 -0.42 -4.75 24.97
CA PHE A 420 0.20 -6.00 25.45
C PHE A 420 0.25 -6.09 26.98
N ALA A 421 0.28 -4.95 27.67
CA ALA A 421 0.22 -4.88 29.13
C ALA A 421 -1.15 -5.31 29.70
N CYS A 422 -2.21 -5.28 28.88
CA CYS A 422 -3.55 -5.65 29.29
C CYS A 422 -3.79 -7.18 29.33
N HIS A 423 -2.83 -8.00 28.89
CA HIS A 423 -2.95 -9.44 29.00
C HIS A 423 -2.95 -9.93 30.45
N ASP A 424 -3.79 -10.92 30.76
CA ASP A 424 -3.76 -11.62 32.05
C ASP A 424 -2.49 -12.48 32.16
N LYS A 425 -1.47 -11.91 32.80
CA LYS A 425 -0.16 -12.56 33.01
C LYS A 425 -0.25 -13.85 33.84
N PHE A 426 -1.37 -14.16 34.50
CA PHE A 426 -1.54 -15.47 35.16
C PHE A 426 -1.90 -16.58 34.18
N GLN A 427 -2.56 -16.25 33.07
CA GLN A 427 -3.03 -17.21 32.07
C GLN A 427 -2.22 -17.19 30.77
N PHE A 428 -1.58 -16.06 30.45
CA PHE A 428 -0.89 -15.84 29.19
C PHE A 428 0.57 -15.44 29.39
N THR A 429 1.42 -15.89 28.45
CA THR A 429 2.78 -15.38 28.25
C THR A 429 2.82 -14.69 26.89
N VAL A 430 3.44 -13.52 26.81
CA VAL A 430 3.41 -12.64 25.63
C VAL A 430 4.82 -12.34 25.13
N ASN A 431 5.16 -12.89 23.97
CA ASN A 431 6.42 -12.62 23.28
C ASN A 431 6.17 -11.66 22.10
N ILE A 432 7.12 -10.75 21.87
CA ILE A 432 7.12 -9.82 20.74
C ILE A 432 8.27 -10.18 19.80
N TYR A 433 7.98 -10.29 18.50
CA TYR A 433 8.95 -10.54 17.43
C TYR A 433 8.97 -9.35 16.49
N SER A 434 10.01 -8.52 16.63
CA SER A 434 10.19 -7.35 15.77
C SER A 434 11.05 -7.67 14.55
N LEU A 435 10.56 -7.31 13.37
CA LEU A 435 11.32 -7.34 12.12
C LEU A 435 11.94 -5.98 11.78
N SER A 436 11.80 -4.99 12.67
CA SER A 436 12.42 -3.68 12.50
C SER A 436 13.96 -3.79 12.57
N SER A 437 14.67 -3.20 11.61
CA SER A 437 16.12 -3.04 11.72
C SER A 437 16.46 -2.07 12.86
N PRO A 438 17.48 -2.37 13.71
CA PRO A 438 17.94 -1.43 14.73
C PRO A 438 18.41 -0.12 14.07
N THR A 439 17.99 1.03 14.59
CA THR A 439 18.31 2.35 14.02
C THR A 439 19.75 2.82 14.29
N SER A 440 20.58 2.02 14.96
CA SER A 440 22.01 2.32 15.08
C SER A 440 22.83 1.04 15.26
N SER A 441 24.06 1.06 14.73
CA SER A 441 25.07 0.00 14.84
C SER A 441 25.67 -0.17 16.25
N ALA A 442 25.05 0.42 17.28
CA ALA A 442 25.44 0.24 18.67
C ALA A 442 24.81 -1.04 19.24
N SER A 443 25.55 -1.68 20.15
CA SER A 443 25.26 -2.95 20.84
C SER A 443 23.77 -3.28 21.09
N PRO A 444 23.35 -4.56 21.08
CA PRO A 444 21.98 -5.01 21.40
C PRO A 444 21.49 -4.64 22.82
N SER A 445 22.35 -4.06 23.65
CA SER A 445 22.02 -3.56 24.98
C SER A 445 21.77 -2.05 24.95
N MET A 446 20.49 -1.68 25.02
CA MET A 446 19.96 -0.32 25.27
C MET A 446 20.18 0.69 24.15
N CYS A 447 19.21 0.74 23.23
CA CYS A 447 18.97 1.87 22.34
C CYS A 447 17.98 2.85 23.00
N ASP A 448 18.47 4.02 23.43
CA ASP A 448 17.64 5.13 23.92
C ASP A 448 16.80 5.81 22.81
N ASP A 449 16.89 5.34 21.55
CA ASP A 449 16.33 5.98 20.35
C ASP A 449 15.16 5.21 19.69
N ASP A 450 14.69 4.12 20.30
CA ASP A 450 13.57 3.31 19.74
C ASP A 450 12.18 3.97 19.92
N GLY A 451 12.10 5.11 20.60
CA GLY A 451 10.89 5.85 20.97
C GLY A 451 10.12 5.26 22.17
N GLN A 452 9.19 6.05 22.70
CA GLN A 452 8.46 5.72 23.94
C GLN A 452 7.52 4.52 23.73
N GLU A 453 6.95 4.39 22.55
CA GLU A 453 6.01 3.32 22.19
C GLU A 453 6.70 1.96 22.21
N VAL A 454 7.84 1.82 21.53
CA VAL A 454 8.57 0.54 21.46
C VAL A 454 9.12 0.17 22.84
N LYS A 455 9.56 1.16 23.62
CA LYS A 455 9.95 0.96 25.02
C LYS A 455 8.80 0.39 25.85
N ALA A 456 7.59 0.96 25.76
CA ALA A 456 6.41 0.46 26.46
C ALA A 456 6.03 -0.96 26.03
N ILE A 457 6.12 -1.28 24.73
CA ILE A 457 5.89 -2.63 24.20
C ILE A 457 6.90 -3.63 24.79
N ARG A 458 8.19 -3.27 24.77
CA ARG A 458 9.27 -4.10 25.32
C ARG A 458 9.09 -4.36 26.81
N GLU A 459 8.80 -3.31 27.59
CA GLU A 459 8.61 -3.40 29.04
C GLU A 459 7.37 -4.19 29.44
N SER A 460 6.34 -4.25 28.59
CA SER A 460 5.11 -5.01 28.85
C SER A 460 5.14 -6.45 28.31
N SER A 461 6.09 -6.77 27.43
CA SER A 461 6.32 -8.11 26.91
C SER A 461 7.10 -8.99 27.88
N ASP A 462 6.83 -10.30 27.87
CA ASP A 462 7.63 -11.28 28.61
C ASP A 462 8.98 -11.51 27.92
N GLN A 463 9.02 -11.41 26.58
CA GLN A 463 10.23 -11.38 25.75
C GLN A 463 10.06 -10.42 24.57
N PHE A 464 11.13 -9.72 24.20
CA PHE A 464 11.19 -8.91 22.99
C PHE A 464 12.37 -9.37 22.12
N ILE A 465 12.07 -9.95 20.96
CA ILE A 465 13.02 -10.65 20.10
C ILE A 465 13.11 -9.92 18.77
N CYS A 466 14.32 -9.55 18.36
CA CYS A 466 14.55 -8.95 17.05
C CYS A 466 14.92 -10.03 16.01
N LEU A 467 14.15 -10.10 14.93
CA LEU A 467 14.36 -10.98 13.79
C LEU A 467 14.78 -10.14 12.59
N SER A 468 16.08 -9.97 12.37
CA SER A 468 16.60 -9.05 11.37
C SER A 468 16.46 -9.60 9.94
N PRO A 469 15.68 -8.95 9.04
CA PRO A 469 15.58 -9.33 7.62
C PRO A 469 16.89 -9.28 6.83
N THR A 470 17.89 -8.56 7.34
CA THR A 470 19.21 -8.47 6.70
C THR A 470 20.15 -9.59 7.11
N ALA A 471 19.86 -10.30 8.20
CA ALA A 471 20.74 -11.32 8.77
C ALA A 471 20.11 -12.72 8.78
N MET A 472 18.80 -12.83 8.67
CA MET A 472 18.06 -14.08 8.71
C MET A 472 17.15 -14.20 7.49
N SER A 473 17.12 -15.38 6.89
CA SER A 473 16.10 -15.77 5.92
C SER A 473 14.73 -15.96 6.60
N PRO A 474 13.61 -15.89 5.86
CA PRO A 474 12.28 -16.16 6.41
C PRO A 474 12.18 -17.51 7.13
N MET A 475 12.85 -18.53 6.62
CA MET A 475 12.91 -19.86 7.21
C MET A 475 13.61 -19.86 8.57
N GLU A 476 14.78 -19.22 8.66
CA GLU A 476 15.55 -19.12 9.92
C GLU A 476 14.79 -18.32 10.99
N MET A 477 14.11 -17.24 10.58
CA MET A 477 13.25 -16.47 11.47
C MET A 477 12.15 -17.34 12.08
N TYR A 478 11.44 -18.11 11.24
CA TYR A 478 10.36 -18.97 11.73
C TYR A 478 10.89 -20.11 12.59
N GLN A 479 12.02 -20.71 12.24
CA GLN A 479 12.70 -21.71 13.08
C GLN A 479 13.08 -21.16 14.45
N ARG A 480 13.52 -19.89 14.53
CA ARG A 480 13.76 -19.22 15.82
C ARG A 480 12.47 -19.06 16.62
N ILE A 481 11.37 -18.67 15.98
CA ILE A 481 10.05 -18.55 16.64
C ILE A 481 9.61 -19.90 17.23
N LEU A 482 9.79 -20.99 16.49
CA LEU A 482 9.43 -22.34 16.96
C LEU A 482 10.17 -22.79 18.22
N GLN A 483 11.33 -22.22 18.53
CA GLN A 483 12.08 -22.54 19.75
C GLN A 483 11.36 -22.07 21.03
N ASP A 484 10.47 -21.09 20.92
CA ASP A 484 9.72 -20.55 22.06
C ASP A 484 8.43 -21.36 22.35
N ASP A 485 8.15 -22.40 21.55
CA ASP A 485 7.03 -23.34 21.70
C ASP A 485 5.68 -22.60 21.83
N LEU A 486 5.40 -21.63 20.95
CA LEU A 486 4.18 -20.83 21.03
C LEU A 486 2.92 -21.65 20.76
N ASP A 487 1.82 -21.29 21.43
CA ASP A 487 0.49 -21.84 21.12
C ASP A 487 -0.20 -21.02 20.01
N ILE A 488 0.03 -19.70 20.00
CA ILE A 488 -0.54 -18.76 19.01
C ILE A 488 0.56 -17.81 18.52
N LEU A 489 0.60 -17.56 17.21
CA LEU A 489 1.41 -16.51 16.58
C LEU A 489 0.49 -15.54 15.82
N VAL A 490 0.50 -14.28 16.25
CA VAL A 490 -0.32 -13.20 15.71
C VAL A 490 0.53 -12.34 14.77
N ASP A 491 0.19 -12.37 13.48
CA ASP A 491 0.72 -11.47 12.46
C ASP A 491 -0.04 -10.14 12.50
N LEU A 492 0.68 -9.08 12.87
CA LEU A 492 0.15 -7.72 12.99
C LEU A 492 0.36 -6.86 11.73
N CYS A 493 0.82 -7.46 10.64
CA CYS A 493 1.23 -6.77 9.41
C CYS A 493 0.40 -7.22 8.20
N GLY A 494 0.24 -8.54 8.01
CA GLY A 494 -0.27 -9.11 6.76
C GLY A 494 0.50 -8.57 5.56
N TYR A 495 -0.21 -8.03 4.57
CA TYR A 495 0.39 -7.40 3.38
C TYR A 495 0.54 -5.88 3.46
N ALA A 496 0.38 -5.25 4.63
CA ALA A 496 0.55 -3.79 4.75
C ALA A 496 2.02 -3.34 4.75
N GLY A 497 2.92 -4.23 5.16
CA GLY A 497 4.37 -4.00 5.22
C GLY A 497 5.14 -4.72 4.11
N THR A 498 6.25 -5.34 4.46
CA THR A 498 7.15 -6.02 3.51
C THR A 498 6.63 -7.41 3.14
N SER A 499 6.94 -7.88 1.92
CA SER A 499 6.55 -9.24 1.46
C SER A 499 7.17 -10.37 2.29
N ILE A 500 8.16 -10.06 3.12
CA ILE A 500 8.83 -11.04 3.97
C ILE A 500 7.87 -11.63 5.01
N MET A 501 6.85 -10.88 5.46
CA MET A 501 5.93 -11.36 6.50
C MET A 501 5.17 -12.60 6.02
N SER A 502 4.60 -12.56 4.81
CA SER A 502 3.88 -13.71 4.28
C SER A 502 4.78 -14.91 4.02
N GLU A 503 6.05 -14.70 3.69
CA GLU A 503 7.05 -15.76 3.55
C GLU A 503 7.42 -16.39 4.90
N VAL A 504 7.64 -15.58 5.95
CA VAL A 504 7.87 -16.06 7.32
C VAL A 504 6.68 -16.88 7.80
N MET A 505 5.46 -16.39 7.61
CA MET A 505 4.25 -17.13 7.98
C MET A 505 4.07 -18.42 7.16
N ALA A 506 4.42 -18.41 5.87
CA ALA A 506 4.37 -19.59 5.01
C ALA A 506 5.40 -20.67 5.38
N ALA A 507 6.52 -20.31 6.01
CA ALA A 507 7.55 -21.25 6.45
C ALA A 507 6.99 -22.34 7.39
N ARG A 508 5.95 -22.02 8.17
CA ARG A 508 5.18 -23.00 8.95
C ARG A 508 4.76 -24.21 8.11
N CYS A 509 4.21 -23.96 6.93
CA CYS A 509 3.65 -25.01 6.08
C CYS A 509 4.71 -25.99 5.61
N ARG A 510 5.88 -25.47 5.21
CA ARG A 510 7.02 -26.30 4.77
C ARG A 510 7.54 -27.17 5.90
N LEU A 511 7.82 -26.55 7.05
CA LEU A 511 8.34 -27.27 8.22
C LEU A 511 7.33 -28.31 8.72
N ARG A 512 6.04 -27.97 8.74
CA ARG A 512 4.98 -28.91 9.10
C ARG A 512 4.94 -30.12 8.16
N GLN A 513 5.06 -29.92 6.84
CA GLN A 513 5.11 -31.02 5.87
C GLN A 513 6.29 -31.97 6.11
N ASP A 514 7.47 -31.43 6.43
CA ASP A 514 8.64 -32.25 6.74
C ASP A 514 8.43 -33.12 7.98
N GLU A 515 7.68 -32.63 8.95
CA GLU A 515 7.40 -33.36 10.20
C GLU A 515 6.19 -34.29 10.13
N GLN A 516 5.28 -34.09 9.18
CA GLN A 516 4.12 -34.97 8.95
C GLN A 516 4.55 -36.41 8.67
N GLN A 517 5.68 -36.62 7.99
CA GLN A 517 6.21 -37.97 7.76
C GLN A 517 6.60 -38.68 9.06
N LYS A 518 6.97 -37.92 10.10
CA LYS A 518 7.44 -38.46 11.38
C LYS A 518 6.29 -38.72 12.36
N PHE A 519 5.34 -37.80 12.46
CA PHE A 519 4.28 -37.86 13.48
C PHE A 519 2.90 -38.26 12.91
N GLY A 520 2.71 -38.21 11.59
CA GLY A 520 1.39 -38.36 10.97
C GLY A 520 0.63 -37.02 10.87
N ARG A 521 -0.22 -36.89 9.84
CA ARG A 521 -0.84 -35.63 9.40
C ARG A 521 -1.70 -34.93 10.46
N GLU A 522 -2.38 -35.71 11.31
CA GLU A 522 -3.36 -35.23 12.30
C GLU A 522 -2.92 -35.51 13.75
N SER A 523 -1.65 -35.81 13.97
CA SER A 523 -1.15 -36.11 15.31
C SER A 523 -1.20 -34.91 16.25
N LEU A 524 -1.47 -35.19 17.52
CA LEU A 524 -1.48 -34.19 18.58
C LEU A 524 -0.09 -33.56 18.77
N GLU A 525 0.98 -34.34 18.59
CA GLU A 525 2.36 -33.86 18.62
C GLU A 525 2.61 -32.79 17.56
N LEU A 526 2.15 -33.01 16.33
CA LEU A 526 2.30 -32.03 15.25
C LEU A 526 1.49 -30.76 15.53
N ARG A 527 0.25 -30.90 16.03
CA ARG A 527 -0.61 -29.74 16.37
C ARG A 527 -0.07 -28.91 17.53
N ARG A 528 0.60 -29.54 18.51
CA ARG A 528 1.23 -28.84 19.63
C ARG A 528 2.51 -28.11 19.23
N ARG A 529 3.18 -28.57 18.18
CA ARG A 529 4.49 -28.03 17.78
C ARG A 529 4.41 -26.76 16.96
N PHE A 530 3.37 -26.61 16.16
CA PHE A 530 3.20 -25.44 15.29
C PHE A 530 2.09 -24.55 15.83
N PRO A 531 2.36 -23.25 16.06
CA PRO A 531 1.36 -22.33 16.59
C PRO A 531 0.21 -22.12 15.61
N ILE A 532 -0.95 -21.78 16.16
CA ILE A 532 -2.09 -21.25 15.41
C ILE A 532 -1.70 -19.87 14.88
N HIS A 533 -1.82 -19.67 13.58
CA HIS A 533 -1.54 -18.40 12.92
C HIS A 533 -2.78 -17.52 12.88
N VAL A 534 -2.69 -16.30 13.41
CA VAL A 534 -3.79 -15.33 13.44
C VAL A 534 -3.35 -14.05 12.73
N SER A 535 -4.09 -13.59 11.73
CA SER A 535 -3.90 -12.25 11.16
C SER A 535 -4.73 -11.23 11.93
N TYR A 536 -4.13 -10.10 12.27
CA TYR A 536 -4.83 -9.03 12.97
C TYR A 536 -4.26 -7.65 12.64
N MET A 537 -5.13 -6.63 12.71
CA MET A 537 -4.79 -5.20 12.75
C MET A 537 -4.20 -4.60 11.46
N GLY A 538 -2.99 -4.98 11.06
CA GLY A 538 -2.21 -4.28 10.05
C GLY A 538 -2.79 -4.32 8.64
N PHE A 539 -3.35 -5.47 8.25
CA PHE A 539 -3.94 -5.67 6.93
C PHE A 539 -5.47 -5.77 6.98
N PRO A 540 -6.21 -4.76 6.48
CA PRO A 540 -7.67 -4.71 6.57
C PRO A 540 -8.33 -5.44 5.39
N GLY A 541 -8.07 -6.74 5.26
CA GLY A 541 -8.61 -7.60 4.20
C GLY A 541 -8.26 -9.07 4.40
N SER A 542 -8.78 -9.94 3.52
CA SER A 542 -8.48 -11.37 3.51
C SER A 542 -6.99 -11.62 3.26
N VAL A 543 -6.37 -12.46 4.08
CA VAL A 543 -4.97 -12.89 3.86
C VAL A 543 -4.85 -14.01 2.82
N GLY A 544 -5.98 -14.49 2.30
CA GLY A 544 -6.03 -15.25 1.04
C GLY A 544 -5.59 -16.71 1.12
N SER A 545 -5.19 -17.22 2.29
CA SER A 545 -4.88 -18.64 2.45
C SER A 545 -5.10 -19.12 3.88
N SER A 546 -6.05 -20.04 4.04
CA SER A 546 -6.29 -20.78 5.29
C SER A 546 -5.18 -21.76 5.65
N MET A 547 -4.26 -22.05 4.72
CA MET A 547 -3.06 -22.87 5.02
C MET A 547 -2.00 -22.04 5.75
N VAL A 548 -1.83 -20.77 5.36
CA VAL A 548 -0.82 -19.89 5.95
C VAL A 548 -1.34 -19.24 7.23
N TRP A 549 -2.57 -18.75 7.25
CA TRP A 549 -3.24 -18.18 8.42
C TRP A 549 -4.51 -18.95 8.76
N ASP A 550 -4.63 -19.36 10.01
CA ASP A 550 -5.77 -20.15 10.46
C ASP A 550 -7.00 -19.25 10.71
N TYR A 551 -6.77 -18.07 11.32
CA TYR A 551 -7.80 -17.08 11.66
C TYR A 551 -7.45 -15.65 11.23
N SER A 552 -8.47 -14.82 11.03
CA SER A 552 -8.39 -13.35 11.02
C SER A 552 -9.35 -12.75 12.04
N VAL A 553 -8.92 -11.71 12.76
CA VAL A 553 -9.74 -11.04 13.80
C VAL A 553 -10.38 -9.77 13.24
N PHE A 554 -11.72 -9.78 13.17
CA PHE A 554 -12.56 -8.69 12.66
C PHE A 554 -13.79 -8.46 13.55
N ASP A 555 -14.78 -7.72 13.05
CA ASP A 555 -16.11 -7.57 13.66
C ASP A 555 -17.20 -7.75 12.60
N LYS A 556 -18.45 -7.86 13.03
CA LYS A 556 -19.58 -8.12 12.13
C LYS A 556 -19.90 -6.94 11.22
N VAL A 557 -19.47 -5.72 11.54
CA VAL A 557 -19.66 -4.55 10.68
C VAL A 557 -18.76 -4.66 9.46
N VAL A 558 -17.48 -5.02 9.66
CA VAL A 558 -16.46 -4.96 8.59
C VAL A 558 -16.37 -6.24 7.75
N ALA A 559 -16.68 -7.42 8.32
CA ALA A 559 -16.54 -8.71 7.62
C ALA A 559 -17.74 -9.67 7.79
N GLY A 560 -18.90 -9.18 8.25
CA GLY A 560 -20.08 -10.00 8.51
C GLY A 560 -20.94 -10.34 7.28
N GLY A 561 -21.96 -11.18 7.49
CA GLY A 561 -23.00 -11.48 6.51
C GLY A 561 -22.47 -12.15 5.24
N HIS A 562 -22.93 -11.67 4.08
CA HIS A 562 -22.55 -12.23 2.78
C HIS A 562 -21.07 -11.97 2.42
N LEU A 563 -20.40 -11.00 3.07
CA LEU A 563 -18.99 -10.67 2.82
C LEU A 563 -18.04 -11.78 3.26
N ARG A 564 -18.44 -12.58 4.26
CA ARG A 564 -17.70 -13.72 4.81
C ARG A 564 -17.18 -14.69 3.75
N ARG A 565 -17.91 -14.84 2.63
CA ARG A 565 -17.54 -15.75 1.52
C ARG A 565 -16.20 -15.40 0.84
N ASN A 566 -15.71 -14.18 1.03
CA ASN A 566 -14.47 -13.67 0.43
C ASN A 566 -13.24 -13.82 1.35
N TYR A 567 -13.37 -14.55 2.46
CA TYR A 567 -12.28 -14.82 3.39
C TYR A 567 -11.99 -16.32 3.40
N GLU A 568 -10.73 -16.67 3.15
CA GLU A 568 -10.31 -18.08 3.11
C GLU A 568 -10.11 -18.60 4.53
N GLU A 569 -9.57 -17.79 5.44
CA GLU A 569 -9.37 -18.06 6.86
C GLU A 569 -10.67 -18.14 7.69
N ALA A 570 -10.60 -18.65 8.93
CA ALA A 570 -11.71 -18.51 9.90
C ALA A 570 -11.77 -17.06 10.41
N LEU A 571 -12.98 -16.58 10.72
CA LEU A 571 -13.14 -15.24 11.27
C LEU A 571 -13.45 -15.29 12.77
N VAL A 572 -12.74 -14.46 13.53
CA VAL A 572 -13.10 -14.10 14.90
C VAL A 572 -13.83 -12.78 14.86
N TYR A 573 -15.04 -12.71 15.38
CA TYR A 573 -15.83 -11.50 15.48
C TYR A 573 -15.77 -10.93 16.89
N MET A 574 -15.07 -9.81 17.04
CA MET A 574 -15.10 -8.97 18.24
C MET A 574 -16.48 -8.32 18.41
N PRO A 575 -16.95 -8.09 19.65
CA PRO A 575 -18.34 -7.72 19.89
C PRO A 575 -18.73 -6.31 19.43
N HIS A 576 -17.80 -5.34 19.47
CA HIS A 576 -18.07 -3.93 19.14
C HIS A 576 -17.31 -3.48 17.91
N SER A 577 -15.99 -3.42 18.05
CA SER A 577 -15.05 -3.11 16.96
C SER A 577 -13.86 -4.04 17.06
N TYR A 578 -13.35 -4.48 15.92
CA TYR A 578 -12.08 -5.20 15.87
C TYR A 578 -10.88 -4.32 16.21
N PHE A 579 -11.04 -2.99 16.16
CA PHE A 579 -9.97 -2.03 16.29
C PHE A 579 -9.60 -1.81 17.77
N VAL A 580 -8.36 -2.15 18.15
CA VAL A 580 -7.81 -1.87 19.49
C VAL A 580 -6.91 -0.64 19.45
N ASN A 581 -6.75 0.05 20.58
CA ASN A 581 -5.87 1.20 20.66
C ASN A 581 -5.38 1.50 22.08
N SER A 582 -4.45 2.45 22.21
CA SER A 582 -3.85 2.91 23.47
C SER A 582 -4.21 4.37 23.80
N HIS A 583 -5.17 5.00 23.12
CA HIS A 583 -5.41 6.46 23.23
C HIS A 583 -5.72 6.91 24.66
N LYS A 584 -6.52 6.11 25.40
CA LYS A 584 -6.88 6.41 26.79
C LYS A 584 -5.64 6.61 27.66
N SER A 585 -4.70 5.67 27.59
CA SER A 585 -3.46 5.69 28.36
C SER A 585 -2.43 6.70 27.80
N ALA A 586 -2.29 6.77 26.48
CA ALA A 586 -1.23 7.51 25.81
C ALA A 586 -1.55 9.01 25.58
N ILE A 587 -2.83 9.39 25.55
CA ILE A 587 -3.27 10.77 25.25
C ILE A 587 -4.11 11.35 26.40
N GLY A 588 -4.80 10.52 27.18
CA GLY A 588 -5.74 10.97 28.22
C GLY A 588 -5.13 11.77 29.38
N GLY A 589 -3.81 11.73 29.57
CA GLY A 589 -3.13 12.49 30.63
C GLY A 589 -3.13 14.00 30.38
N ARG A 590 -3.73 14.79 31.30
CA ARG A 590 -3.76 16.27 31.21
C ARG A 590 -2.37 16.93 31.10
N GLY A 591 -1.30 16.25 31.55
CA GLY A 591 0.08 16.74 31.50
C GLY A 591 0.73 16.71 30.09
N LEU A 592 0.11 16.06 29.10
CA LEU A 592 0.69 15.93 27.76
C LEU A 592 0.38 17.13 26.85
N GLY A 593 -0.51 18.04 27.22
CA GLY A 593 -0.85 19.22 26.41
C GLY A 593 -1.36 18.90 25.01
N ILE A 594 -1.91 17.70 24.77
CA ILE A 594 -2.50 17.31 23.48
C ILE A 594 -3.95 17.77 23.41
N LEU A 595 -4.73 17.49 24.45
CA LEU A 595 -6.13 17.89 24.54
C LEU A 595 -6.23 19.41 24.71
N LEU A 596 -7.11 20.02 23.93
CA LEU A 596 -7.41 21.46 24.03
C LEU A 596 -8.14 21.75 25.34
N THR A 597 -7.79 22.86 25.96
CA THR A 597 -8.30 23.27 27.28
C THR A 597 -9.45 24.27 27.17
N ASN A 598 -9.50 25.07 26.10
CA ASN A 598 -10.53 26.09 25.87
C ASN A 598 -10.61 26.51 24.40
N ASP A 599 -11.60 27.34 24.08
CA ASP A 599 -11.87 27.81 22.71
C ASP A 599 -10.88 28.88 22.22
N ASP A 600 -10.22 29.63 23.11
CA ASP A 600 -9.21 30.63 22.72
C ASP A 600 -7.93 29.96 22.21
N GLU A 601 -7.50 28.88 22.89
CA GLU A 601 -6.41 28.01 22.44
C GLU A 601 -6.72 27.41 21.06
N ARG A 602 -7.96 26.95 20.86
CA ARG A 602 -8.44 26.44 19.56
C ARG A 602 -8.36 27.50 18.46
N LYS A 603 -8.84 28.72 18.73
CA LYS A 603 -8.78 29.85 17.77
C LYS A 603 -7.35 30.26 17.45
N SER A 604 -6.48 30.31 18.45
CA SER A 604 -5.05 30.64 18.27
C SER A 604 -4.35 29.59 17.39
N LEU A 605 -4.61 28.30 17.64
CA LEU A 605 -4.07 27.23 16.81
C LEU A 605 -4.62 27.26 15.38
N ARG A 606 -5.89 27.60 15.18
CA ARG A 606 -6.45 27.80 13.83
C ARG A 606 -5.67 28.87 13.07
N GLN A 607 -5.43 30.02 13.69
CA GLN A 607 -4.61 31.08 13.07
C GLN A 607 -3.19 30.60 12.74
N LYS A 608 -2.56 29.82 13.64
CA LYS A 608 -1.22 29.23 13.39
C LYS A 608 -1.19 28.41 12.09
N TYR A 609 -2.26 27.68 11.78
CA TYR A 609 -2.37 26.84 10.57
C TYR A 609 -3.06 27.54 9.39
N GLY A 610 -3.22 28.87 9.42
CA GLY A 610 -3.83 29.63 8.32
C GLY A 610 -5.35 29.46 8.21
N ILE A 611 -6.01 28.94 9.25
CA ILE A 611 -7.46 28.74 9.31
C ILE A 611 -8.10 29.96 10.00
N PRO A 612 -9.19 30.53 9.45
CA PRO A 612 -9.92 31.60 10.14
C PRO A 612 -10.44 31.13 11.52
N PRO A 613 -10.31 31.93 12.60
CA PRO A 613 -10.70 31.53 13.95
C PRO A 613 -12.14 31.01 14.07
N SER A 614 -13.06 31.68 13.38
CA SER A 614 -14.50 31.40 13.39
C SER A 614 -14.96 30.46 12.28
N ALA A 615 -14.03 29.82 11.56
CA ALA A 615 -14.37 28.89 10.50
C ALA A 615 -15.08 27.64 11.04
N PHE A 616 -15.89 27.01 10.18
CA PHE A 616 -16.31 25.62 10.36
C PHE A 616 -15.31 24.74 9.61
N VAL A 617 -14.57 23.92 10.34
CA VAL A 617 -13.41 23.18 9.81
C VAL A 617 -13.77 21.72 9.57
N TYR A 618 -13.98 21.39 8.30
CA TYR A 618 -13.95 20.03 7.80
C TYR A 618 -12.50 19.57 7.69
N CYS A 619 -12.15 18.44 8.28
CA CYS A 619 -10.78 17.93 8.29
C CYS A 619 -10.69 16.55 7.64
N CYS A 620 -9.75 16.38 6.72
CA CYS A 620 -9.34 15.06 6.23
C CYS A 620 -7.82 15.00 6.14
N HIS A 621 -7.18 14.44 7.17
CA HIS A 621 -5.73 14.23 7.18
C HIS A 621 -5.34 12.84 6.65
N SER A 622 -6.26 12.12 6.00
CA SER A 622 -5.94 10.88 5.29
C SER A 622 -4.94 11.17 4.17
N ARG A 623 -4.08 10.18 3.86
CA ARG A 623 -3.21 10.27 2.69
C ARG A 623 -4.04 10.46 1.41
N PRO A 624 -3.55 11.21 0.42
CA PRO A 624 -4.33 11.48 -0.79
C PRO A 624 -4.63 10.25 -1.64
N ASP A 625 -3.82 9.19 -1.54
CA ASP A 625 -4.08 7.89 -2.19
C ASP A 625 -5.34 7.16 -1.68
N LYS A 626 -5.97 7.67 -0.61
CA LYS A 626 -7.28 7.20 -0.10
C LYS A 626 -8.46 8.06 -0.55
N ILE A 627 -8.19 9.17 -1.24
CA ILE A 627 -9.19 10.15 -1.65
C ILE A 627 -9.39 9.98 -3.15
N ASP A 628 -10.53 9.43 -3.54
CA ASP A 628 -10.88 9.31 -4.95
C ASP A 628 -11.56 10.61 -5.48
N PRO A 629 -11.61 10.79 -6.81
CA PRO A 629 -12.16 12.01 -7.40
C PRO A 629 -13.65 12.23 -7.11
N ALA A 630 -14.44 11.16 -6.91
CA ALA A 630 -15.87 11.28 -6.60
C ALA A 630 -16.05 11.73 -5.14
N THR A 631 -15.26 11.21 -4.21
CA THR A 631 -15.23 11.65 -2.80
C THR A 631 -14.90 13.14 -2.71
N PHE A 632 -13.79 13.58 -3.31
CA PHE A 632 -13.37 14.98 -3.21
C PHE A 632 -14.40 15.94 -3.78
N ARG A 633 -14.97 15.62 -4.95
CA ARG A 633 -16.02 16.45 -5.54
C ARG A 633 -17.30 16.47 -4.73
N SER A 634 -17.63 15.37 -4.04
CA SER A 634 -18.75 15.33 -3.10
C SER A 634 -18.52 16.29 -1.93
N TRP A 635 -17.31 16.31 -1.37
CA TRP A 635 -16.94 17.28 -0.35
C TRP A 635 -17.04 18.71 -0.87
N MET A 636 -16.53 18.99 -2.07
CA MET A 636 -16.60 20.33 -2.65
C MET A 636 -18.05 20.77 -2.92
N ARG A 637 -18.94 19.88 -3.38
CA ARG A 637 -20.37 20.18 -3.53
C ARG A 637 -21.04 20.52 -2.20
N ALA A 638 -20.75 19.74 -1.15
CA ALA A 638 -21.24 20.04 0.20
C ALA A 638 -20.71 21.39 0.71
N LEU A 639 -19.41 21.65 0.52
CA LEU A 639 -18.79 22.93 0.85
C LEU A 639 -19.41 24.11 0.07
N SER A 640 -19.72 23.94 -1.22
CA SER A 640 -20.38 24.96 -2.02
C SER A 640 -21.75 25.33 -1.45
N ARG A 641 -22.53 24.34 -0.97
CA ARG A 641 -23.83 24.59 -0.34
C ARG A 641 -23.67 25.44 0.93
N VAL A 642 -22.71 25.10 1.79
CA VAL A 642 -22.43 25.86 3.02
C VAL A 642 -21.85 27.26 2.70
N TRP A 643 -20.99 27.35 1.69
CA TRP A 643 -20.39 28.60 1.22
C TRP A 643 -21.45 29.60 0.73
N LEU A 644 -22.45 29.12 -0.03
CA LEU A 644 -23.55 29.95 -0.50
C LEU A 644 -24.38 30.53 0.66
N GLU A 645 -24.68 29.72 1.68
CA GLU A 645 -25.39 30.19 2.88
C GLU A 645 -24.54 31.21 3.67
N TYR A 646 -23.25 30.96 3.82
CA TYR A 646 -22.31 31.90 4.42
C TYR A 646 -22.29 33.25 3.69
N GLN A 647 -22.27 33.25 2.34
CA GLN A 647 -22.31 34.46 1.54
C GLN A 647 -23.64 35.22 1.65
N ARG A 648 -24.78 34.51 1.64
CA ARG A 648 -26.11 35.10 1.84
C ARG A 648 -26.18 35.81 3.18
N ALA A 649 -25.73 35.14 4.24
CA ALA A 649 -25.71 35.72 5.57
C ALA A 649 -24.75 36.92 5.70
N SER A 650 -23.60 36.87 5.02
CA SER A 650 -22.59 37.94 5.05
C SER A 650 -22.99 39.18 4.24
N SER A 651 -23.89 39.04 3.25
CA SER A 651 -24.31 40.13 2.36
C SER A 651 -25.55 40.89 2.83
N GLY A 652 -26.16 40.50 3.96
CA GLY A 652 -27.32 41.19 4.56
C GLY A 652 -28.62 41.09 3.77
N LYS A 653 -28.67 40.34 2.65
CA LYS A 653 -29.86 40.12 1.83
C LYS A 653 -30.63 38.89 2.35
N MET A 654 -31.34 39.02 3.47
CA MET A 654 -32.39 38.07 3.82
C MET A 654 -33.65 38.40 3.00
N ASN A 655 -34.02 37.55 2.05
CA ASN A 655 -35.36 37.56 1.48
C ASN A 655 -36.27 36.72 2.38
N GLU A 656 -37.34 37.30 2.91
CA GLU A 656 -38.37 36.63 3.75
C GLU A 656 -39.16 35.50 3.03
N GLY A 657 -38.73 35.05 1.84
CA GLY A 657 -39.53 34.18 0.97
C GLY A 657 -38.90 32.85 0.53
N THR A 658 -37.69 32.49 0.98
CA THR A 658 -37.02 31.26 0.52
C THR A 658 -36.53 30.39 1.67
N MET A 659 -37.45 30.00 2.56
CA MET A 659 -37.29 28.74 3.30
C MET A 659 -37.44 27.59 2.30
N THR A 660 -36.34 27.19 1.64
CA THR A 660 -36.28 25.84 1.08
C THR A 660 -36.41 24.87 2.25
N THR A 661 -37.52 24.15 2.24
CA THR A 661 -37.93 23.12 3.18
C THR A 661 -36.84 22.07 3.43
N PHE A 662 -35.97 22.31 4.41
CA PHE A 662 -35.56 21.24 5.29
C PHE A 662 -36.70 21.07 6.28
N ALA A 663 -37.51 20.03 6.11
CA ALA A 663 -38.57 19.68 7.03
C ALA A 663 -37.95 19.41 8.41
N THR A 664 -37.94 20.44 9.25
CA THR A 664 -37.79 20.31 10.69
C THR A 664 -39.15 19.88 11.21
N VAL A 665 -39.20 18.76 11.93
CA VAL A 665 -40.45 18.22 12.50
C VAL A 665 -40.99 19.10 13.64
N ASP A 666 -40.19 20.05 14.15
CA ASP A 666 -40.61 20.93 15.24
C ASP A 666 -40.45 22.40 14.83
N GLY A 667 -41.59 23.07 14.62
CA GLY A 667 -41.69 24.44 14.16
C GLY A 667 -41.32 25.47 15.22
N ASP A 668 -40.02 25.74 15.36
CA ASP A 668 -39.51 26.84 16.18
C ASP A 668 -38.57 27.75 15.36
N ALA A 669 -39.05 28.95 15.04
CA ALA A 669 -38.43 29.91 14.13
C ALA A 669 -37.41 30.84 14.80
N THR A 670 -36.46 30.29 15.58
CA THR A 670 -35.39 31.07 16.25
C THR A 670 -33.97 30.78 15.73
N CYS A 671 -33.83 30.25 14.50
CA CYS A 671 -32.54 29.78 13.94
C CYS A 671 -31.68 30.88 13.28
N CYS A 672 -31.95 32.17 13.45
CA CYS A 672 -31.41 33.19 12.54
C CYS A 672 -30.00 33.74 12.88
N ASP A 673 -29.51 33.52 14.11
CA ASP A 673 -28.27 34.18 14.58
C ASP A 673 -27.00 33.31 14.48
N ASN A 674 -27.11 32.00 14.24
CA ASN A 674 -25.97 31.06 14.35
C ASN A 674 -25.54 30.36 13.04
N LEU A 675 -26.12 30.73 11.90
CA LEU A 675 -25.88 30.12 10.56
C LEU A 675 -24.78 30.86 9.76
N ARG A 676 -23.53 31.00 10.26
CA ARG A 676 -22.55 31.95 9.64
C ARG A 676 -21.05 31.61 9.70
N ALA A 677 -20.66 30.36 9.90
CA ALA A 677 -19.22 30.03 9.94
C ALA A 677 -18.64 29.82 8.52
N HIS A 678 -17.52 30.48 8.23
CA HIS A 678 -16.77 30.33 6.98
C HIS A 678 -16.32 28.87 6.81
N PRO A 679 -16.76 28.12 5.78
CA PRO A 679 -16.39 26.71 5.64
C PRO A 679 -14.95 26.56 5.15
N VAL A 680 -14.21 25.65 5.79
CA VAL A 680 -12.84 25.27 5.40
C VAL A 680 -12.75 23.76 5.28
N LEU A 681 -12.21 23.27 4.18
CA LEU A 681 -11.70 21.91 4.02
C LEU A 681 -10.19 21.93 4.27
N TRP A 682 -9.78 21.26 5.34
CA TRP A 682 -8.40 21.17 5.78
C TRP A 682 -7.83 19.78 5.49
N MET A 683 -6.81 19.71 4.64
CA MET A 683 -6.28 18.45 4.11
C MET A 683 -4.79 18.26 4.40
N LEU A 684 -4.35 17.00 4.47
CA LEU A 684 -2.92 16.69 4.51
C LEU A 684 -2.28 16.91 3.13
N ARG A 685 -1.17 17.65 3.09
CA ARG A 685 -0.33 17.80 1.89
C ARG A 685 0.60 16.58 1.77
N SER A 686 0.57 15.90 0.62
CA SER A 686 1.56 14.87 0.26
C SER A 686 2.66 15.37 -0.68
N GLY A 687 2.55 16.61 -1.15
CA GLY A 687 3.52 17.25 -2.03
C GLY A 687 2.91 18.46 -2.76
N ASP A 688 3.75 19.29 -3.35
CA ASP A 688 3.33 20.51 -4.04
C ASP A 688 2.42 20.21 -5.25
N GLU A 689 2.67 19.10 -5.94
CA GLU A 689 1.90 18.70 -7.12
C GLU A 689 0.45 18.34 -6.77
N MET A 690 0.24 17.69 -5.62
CA MET A 690 -1.10 17.34 -5.13
C MET A 690 -1.92 18.60 -4.84
N GLU A 691 -1.35 19.56 -4.11
CA GLU A 691 -2.03 20.83 -3.83
C GLU A 691 -2.35 21.59 -5.12
N LYS A 692 -1.39 21.68 -6.05
CA LYS A 692 -1.58 22.33 -7.35
C LYS A 692 -2.72 21.69 -8.14
N ASN A 693 -2.76 20.36 -8.24
CA ASN A 693 -3.80 19.63 -8.96
C ASN A 693 -5.19 19.86 -8.35
N LEU A 694 -5.32 19.78 -7.03
CA LEU A 694 -6.59 20.03 -6.35
C LEU A 694 -7.05 21.48 -6.46
N ARG A 695 -6.15 22.45 -6.30
CA ARG A 695 -6.47 23.87 -6.51
C ARG A 695 -6.93 24.12 -7.94
N GLN A 696 -6.23 23.59 -8.93
CA GLN A 696 -6.63 23.73 -10.34
C GLN A 696 -8.01 23.13 -10.60
N LEU A 697 -8.30 21.94 -10.05
CA LEU A 697 -9.61 21.30 -10.16
C LEU A 697 -10.69 22.17 -9.51
N VAL A 698 -10.48 22.65 -8.29
CA VAL A 698 -11.47 23.49 -7.59
C VAL A 698 -11.70 24.82 -8.31
N ARG A 699 -10.65 25.46 -8.80
CA ARG A 699 -10.77 26.68 -9.60
C ARG A 699 -11.59 26.45 -10.87
N LYS A 700 -11.36 25.32 -11.56
CA LYS A 700 -12.05 24.94 -12.79
C LYS A 700 -13.52 24.57 -12.56
N GLU A 701 -13.81 23.77 -11.53
CA GLU A 701 -15.14 23.16 -11.33
C GLU A 701 -16.04 23.96 -10.35
N PHE A 702 -15.46 24.67 -9.39
CA PHE A 702 -16.20 25.35 -8.30
C PHE A 702 -15.89 26.85 -8.19
N GLY A 703 -14.91 27.35 -8.94
CA GLY A 703 -14.57 28.76 -9.03
C GLY A 703 -13.46 29.23 -8.09
N GLN A 704 -12.82 30.35 -8.46
CA GLN A 704 -11.64 30.90 -7.79
C GLN A 704 -11.87 31.24 -6.30
N ALA A 705 -13.04 31.75 -5.94
CA ALA A 705 -13.33 32.15 -4.56
C ALA A 705 -13.29 30.96 -3.59
N MET A 706 -13.75 29.78 -4.00
CA MET A 706 -13.68 28.57 -3.18
C MET A 706 -12.26 28.02 -3.09
N GLU A 707 -11.52 28.04 -4.19
CA GLU A 707 -10.13 27.61 -4.23
C GLU A 707 -9.25 28.42 -3.26
N GLU A 708 -9.38 29.75 -3.28
CA GLU A 708 -8.55 30.64 -2.47
C GLU A 708 -8.94 30.66 -0.99
N LYS A 709 -10.23 30.46 -0.67
CA LYS A 709 -10.76 30.73 0.68
C LYS A 709 -11.19 29.48 1.45
N CYS A 710 -11.55 28.39 0.78
CA CYS A 710 -12.09 27.20 1.44
C CYS A 710 -11.08 26.05 1.56
N LEU A 711 -9.97 26.07 0.81
CA LEU A 711 -8.96 25.01 0.86
C LEU A 711 -7.75 25.43 1.71
N VAL A 712 -7.44 24.62 2.73
CA VAL A 712 -6.23 24.77 3.54
C VAL A 712 -5.48 23.43 3.56
N PHE A 713 -4.16 23.47 3.47
CA PHE A 713 -3.31 22.28 3.50
C PHE A 713 -2.37 22.32 4.70
N ALA A 714 -2.19 21.17 5.35
CA ALA A 714 -1.24 20.97 6.43
C ALA A 714 -0.13 20.02 6.00
N ASP A 715 1.11 20.38 6.31
CA ASP A 715 2.26 19.48 6.13
C ASP A 715 2.23 18.32 7.15
N ILE A 716 3.03 17.29 6.91
CA ILE A 716 3.26 16.23 7.89
C ILE A 716 3.86 16.86 9.16
N ALA A 717 3.33 16.46 10.32
CA ALA A 717 3.80 16.94 11.61
C ALA A 717 4.20 15.76 12.50
N GLU A 718 5.03 16.03 13.51
CA GLU A 718 5.33 15.09 14.58
C GLU A 718 4.01 14.67 15.28
N ARG A 719 3.95 13.43 15.79
CA ARG A 719 2.74 12.79 16.29
C ARG A 719 1.99 13.64 17.32
N ARG A 720 2.68 14.23 18.29
CA ARG A 720 2.05 15.07 19.32
C ARG A 720 1.44 16.34 18.72
N GLU A 721 2.16 17.00 17.82
CA GLU A 721 1.63 18.16 17.08
C GLU A 721 0.43 17.77 16.20
N HIS A 722 0.52 16.64 15.50
CA HIS A 722 -0.57 16.12 14.68
C HIS A 722 -1.85 15.87 15.49
N LEU A 723 -1.75 15.19 16.64
CA LEU A 723 -2.90 14.95 17.51
C LEU A 723 -3.48 16.26 18.03
N ARG A 724 -2.63 17.16 18.51
CA ARG A 724 -3.07 18.46 19.04
C ARG A 724 -3.78 19.31 17.99
N ARG A 725 -3.25 19.35 16.76
CA ARG A 725 -3.87 20.12 15.67
C ARG A 725 -5.14 19.47 15.15
N LEU A 726 -5.23 18.14 15.13
CA LEU A 726 -6.45 17.44 14.71
C LEU A 726 -7.66 17.82 15.60
N GLY A 727 -7.44 18.05 16.89
CA GLY A 727 -8.47 18.49 17.82
C GLY A 727 -9.11 19.85 17.53
N ILE A 728 -8.54 20.68 16.64
CA ILE A 728 -9.13 22.00 16.29
C ILE A 728 -10.20 21.92 15.19
N ALA A 729 -10.34 20.77 14.54
CA ALA A 729 -11.39 20.50 13.55
C ALA A 729 -12.79 20.58 14.17
N ASP A 730 -13.82 20.81 13.35
CA ASP A 730 -15.21 20.66 13.77
C ASP A 730 -15.74 19.26 13.45
N VAL A 731 -15.40 18.73 12.28
CA VAL A 731 -15.81 17.40 11.82
C VAL A 731 -14.68 16.75 11.01
N PHE A 732 -14.48 15.46 11.21
CA PHE A 732 -13.58 14.65 10.40
C PHE A 732 -14.34 14.00 9.25
N LEU A 733 -13.81 14.14 8.03
CA LEU A 733 -14.37 13.52 6.84
C LEU A 733 -13.65 12.21 6.57
N ASP A 734 -14.36 11.11 6.76
CA ASP A 734 -13.85 9.79 6.40
C ASP A 734 -13.81 9.61 4.87
N THR A 735 -12.91 8.76 4.40
CA THR A 735 -12.73 8.43 2.98
C THR A 735 -13.50 7.15 2.62
N PRO A 736 -14.58 7.21 1.82
CA PRO A 736 -15.47 6.07 1.56
C PRO A 736 -14.80 4.84 0.93
N ALA A 737 -13.81 5.01 0.04
CA ALA A 737 -13.18 3.87 -0.63
C ALA A 737 -12.23 3.08 0.28
N TYR A 738 -11.53 3.79 1.18
CA TYR A 738 -10.63 3.24 2.19
C TYR A 738 -10.66 4.19 3.38
N ASN A 739 -11.23 3.77 4.49
CA ASN A 739 -11.50 4.66 5.61
C ASN A 739 -10.23 5.13 6.35
N ALA A 740 -10.42 6.15 7.16
CA ALA A 740 -9.51 6.60 8.18
C ALA A 740 -9.56 5.61 9.36
N HIS A 741 -8.52 4.78 9.46
CA HIS A 741 -8.39 3.80 10.56
C HIS A 741 -7.84 4.51 11.80
N THR A 742 -6.51 4.56 11.96
CA THR A 742 -5.84 5.29 13.06
C THR A 742 -6.32 6.73 13.16
N LEU A 743 -6.40 7.47 12.04
CA LEU A 743 -6.83 8.86 12.03
C LEU A 743 -8.29 9.06 12.44
N GLY A 744 -9.18 8.12 12.08
CA GLY A 744 -10.57 8.15 12.51
C GLY A 744 -10.66 7.94 14.03
N CYS A 745 -9.88 6.99 14.55
CA CYS A 745 -9.74 6.76 15.98
C CYS A 745 -9.14 7.96 16.73
N ASP A 746 -8.12 8.61 16.16
CA ASP A 746 -7.51 9.83 16.68
C ASP A 746 -8.55 10.95 16.80
N ALA A 747 -9.29 11.22 15.72
CA ALA A 747 -10.32 12.25 15.68
C ALA A 747 -11.40 12.03 16.76
N LEU A 748 -11.94 10.80 16.83
CA LEU A 748 -12.95 10.45 17.82
C LEU A 748 -12.43 10.63 19.25
N TYR A 749 -11.18 10.23 19.53
CA TYR A 749 -10.61 10.39 20.86
C TYR A 749 -10.36 11.86 21.25
N LEU A 750 -10.06 12.70 20.27
CA LEU A 750 -9.89 14.14 20.45
C LEU A 750 -11.21 14.90 20.54
N GLY A 751 -12.36 14.20 20.46
CA GLY A 751 -13.69 14.80 20.54
C GLY A 751 -14.17 15.41 19.23
N VAL A 752 -13.56 15.03 18.09
CA VAL A 752 -13.97 15.45 16.74
C VAL A 752 -14.87 14.36 16.15
N PRO A 753 -16.18 14.62 15.95
CA PRO A 753 -17.06 13.66 15.28
C PRO A 753 -16.61 13.37 13.86
N MET A 754 -16.88 12.15 13.39
CA MET A 754 -16.52 11.70 12.05
C MET A 754 -17.79 11.36 11.26
N VAL A 755 -17.83 11.73 9.97
CA VAL A 755 -18.88 11.29 9.03
C VAL A 755 -18.30 10.18 8.16
N SER A 756 -18.98 9.02 8.11
CA SER A 756 -18.54 7.86 7.35
C SER A 756 -19.67 7.30 6.47
N LEU A 757 -19.29 6.48 5.50
CA LEU A 757 -20.19 5.84 4.55
C LEU A 757 -20.12 4.32 4.72
N LEU A 758 -21.26 3.68 4.92
CA LEU A 758 -21.42 2.23 4.94
C LEU A 758 -22.60 1.84 4.06
N ARG A 759 -22.32 1.34 2.86
CA ARG A 759 -23.38 0.91 1.95
C ARG A 759 -24.14 -0.31 2.49
N THR A 760 -25.44 -0.34 2.23
CA THR A 760 -26.30 -1.49 2.50
C THR A 760 -25.99 -2.62 1.52
N ASP A 761 -26.12 -3.86 2.01
CA ASP A 761 -25.75 -5.07 1.29
C ASP A 761 -26.86 -5.55 0.31
N ASP A 762 -27.83 -4.70 -0.05
CA ASP A 762 -29.08 -5.06 -0.75
C ASP A 762 -28.94 -5.26 -2.27
N GLY A 763 -27.72 -5.25 -2.80
CA GLY A 763 -27.38 -5.66 -4.17
C GLY A 763 -27.83 -4.72 -5.29
N LYS A 764 -28.71 -3.74 -5.02
CA LYS A 764 -29.27 -2.83 -6.02
C LYS A 764 -28.27 -1.85 -6.66
N TYR A 765 -27.14 -1.59 -6.00
CA TYR A 765 -26.21 -0.53 -6.40
C TYR A 765 -24.97 -1.04 -7.16
N ASP A 766 -24.65 -2.35 -7.06
CA ASP A 766 -23.51 -2.94 -7.79
C ASP A 766 -23.74 -2.88 -9.31
N SER A 767 -25.00 -2.98 -9.76
CA SER A 767 -25.35 -2.81 -11.18
C SER A 767 -25.05 -1.41 -11.69
N ASP A 768 -25.28 -0.38 -10.88
CA ASP A 768 -25.12 1.02 -11.28
C ASP A 768 -23.65 1.45 -11.27
N VAL A 769 -22.87 0.97 -10.31
CA VAL A 769 -21.41 1.19 -10.30
C VAL A 769 -20.77 0.42 -11.44
N GLU A 770 -21.09 -0.87 -11.63
CA GLU A 770 -20.58 -1.60 -12.80
C GLU A 770 -21.03 -0.98 -14.13
N ALA A 771 -22.26 -0.47 -14.22
CA ALA A 771 -22.72 0.28 -15.39
C ALA A 771 -21.95 1.60 -15.59
N SER A 772 -21.55 2.28 -14.50
CA SER A 772 -20.74 3.51 -14.57
C SER A 772 -19.33 3.27 -15.11
N TRP A 773 -18.78 2.06 -14.99
CA TRP A 773 -17.50 1.66 -15.58
C TRP A 773 -17.63 1.03 -16.98
N LYS A 774 -18.84 0.62 -17.42
CA LYS A 774 -19.08 -0.15 -18.67
C LYS A 774 -19.39 0.70 -19.92
N LEU A 775 -19.18 2.02 -19.90
CA LEU A 775 -19.46 2.86 -21.07
C LEU A 775 -18.31 2.79 -22.08
N GLU A 776 -18.45 1.95 -23.11
CA GLU A 776 -17.65 2.08 -24.32
C GLU A 776 -18.00 3.39 -25.05
N PRO A 777 -17.02 4.09 -25.64
CA PRO A 777 -17.30 5.27 -26.45
C PRO A 777 -17.99 4.82 -27.74
N THR A 778 -19.32 4.88 -27.78
CA THR A 778 -20.04 4.87 -29.05
C THR A 778 -19.93 6.26 -29.66
N ASP A 779 -19.49 6.34 -30.92
CA ASP A 779 -19.17 7.56 -31.71
C ASP A 779 -20.35 8.54 -31.96
N ALA A 780 -21.35 8.60 -31.08
CA ALA A 780 -22.49 9.50 -31.21
C ALA A 780 -22.70 10.32 -29.93
N ASP A 781 -22.36 11.61 -30.05
CA ASP A 781 -22.85 12.73 -29.23
C ASP A 781 -22.19 12.97 -27.84
N ALA A 782 -20.99 13.55 -27.86
CA ALA A 782 -20.20 13.95 -26.69
C ALA A 782 -20.90 14.94 -25.71
N SER A 783 -22.04 15.53 -26.09
CA SER A 783 -22.77 16.51 -25.29
C SER A 783 -23.77 15.89 -24.30
N VAL A 784 -24.33 14.72 -24.63
CA VAL A 784 -25.27 13.97 -23.76
C VAL A 784 -24.52 13.18 -22.68
N ASP A 785 -23.29 12.77 -22.99
CA ASP A 785 -22.41 11.97 -22.12
C ASP A 785 -21.90 12.75 -20.88
N LEU A 786 -21.74 14.07 -20.97
CA LEU A 786 -21.27 14.91 -19.86
C LEU A 786 -22.24 14.97 -18.65
N ASN A 787 -23.55 15.02 -18.90
CA ASN A 787 -24.55 15.02 -17.82
C ASN A 787 -24.71 13.63 -17.18
N PHE A 788 -24.54 12.55 -17.96
CA PHE A 788 -24.57 11.18 -17.44
C PHE A 788 -23.29 10.82 -16.66
N ARG A 789 -22.12 11.26 -17.15
CA ARG A 789 -20.85 11.21 -16.40
C ARG A 789 -20.92 12.01 -15.11
N GLN A 790 -21.57 13.19 -15.10
CA GLN A 790 -21.80 13.96 -13.87
C GLN A 790 -22.71 13.25 -12.84
N ALA A 791 -23.68 12.46 -13.28
CA ALA A 791 -24.50 11.62 -12.39
C ALA A 791 -23.69 10.44 -11.81
N ASN A 792 -22.79 9.83 -12.59
CA ASN A 792 -21.90 8.75 -12.15
C ASN A 792 -20.79 9.21 -11.16
N MET A 793 -20.55 10.51 -11.03
CA MET A 793 -19.59 11.13 -10.09
C MET A 793 -20.05 11.17 -8.61
N ARG A 794 -21.17 10.53 -8.28
CA ARG A 794 -21.67 10.31 -6.91
C ARG A 794 -21.66 8.85 -6.48
N SER A 795 -20.92 7.99 -7.17
CA SER A 795 -20.87 6.56 -6.88
C SER A 795 -19.47 6.12 -6.47
N ILE A 796 -19.38 5.44 -5.32
CA ILE A 796 -18.19 4.73 -4.85
C ILE A 796 -18.70 3.39 -4.35
N GLY A 797 -18.65 2.38 -5.21
CA GLY A 797 -19.08 1.03 -4.91
C GLY A 797 -17.92 0.22 -4.36
N THR A 798 -17.76 0.18 -3.04
CA THR A 798 -16.85 -0.79 -2.45
C THR A 798 -17.43 -1.48 -1.22
N LYS A 799 -17.28 -2.79 -1.20
CA LYS A 799 -17.66 -3.71 -0.12
C LYS A 799 -16.45 -4.22 0.66
N LYS A 800 -15.27 -3.66 0.39
CA LYS A 800 -14.00 -4.09 1.00
C LYS A 800 -14.01 -3.78 2.49
N LEU A 801 -13.31 -4.57 3.30
CA LEU A 801 -13.23 -4.34 4.75
C LEU A 801 -12.75 -2.91 5.07
N ALA A 802 -11.72 -2.46 4.35
CA ALA A 802 -11.15 -1.13 4.47
C ALA A 802 -12.17 0.01 4.27
N SER A 803 -13.30 -0.19 3.59
CA SER A 803 -14.36 0.83 3.43
C SER A 803 -15.42 0.81 4.53
N ARG A 804 -15.26 -0.03 5.56
CA ARG A 804 -16.26 -0.26 6.62
C ARG A 804 -15.71 0.01 8.02
N VAL A 805 -14.41 0.29 8.15
CA VAL A 805 -13.75 0.54 9.44
C VAL A 805 -14.30 1.78 10.11
N GLY A 806 -14.54 2.86 9.36
CA GLY A 806 -15.10 4.10 9.90
C GLY A 806 -16.47 3.89 10.55
N ALA A 807 -17.32 3.05 9.94
CA ALA A 807 -18.57 2.64 10.53
C ALA A 807 -18.38 1.82 11.82
N SER A 808 -17.48 0.81 11.81
CA SER A 808 -17.13 0.03 13.02
C SER A 808 -16.71 0.93 14.19
N LEU A 809 -15.85 1.93 13.92
CA LEU A 809 -15.42 2.91 14.92
C LEU A 809 -16.62 3.73 15.46
N LEU A 810 -17.47 4.26 14.57
CA LEU A 810 -18.63 5.08 14.94
C LEU A 810 -19.65 4.30 15.77
N ARG A 811 -19.95 3.05 15.42
CA ARG A 811 -20.84 2.18 16.20
C ARG A 811 -20.27 1.93 17.60
N ALA A 812 -18.96 1.67 17.70
CA ALA A 812 -18.32 1.42 18.99
C ALA A 812 -18.31 2.64 19.93
N VAL A 813 -18.35 3.87 19.40
CA VAL A 813 -18.54 5.09 20.20
C VAL A 813 -20.01 5.52 20.33
N GLY A 814 -20.96 4.76 19.77
CA GLY A 814 -22.39 5.03 19.85
C GLY A 814 -22.87 6.22 19.03
N LEU A 815 -22.28 6.42 17.83
CA LEU A 815 -22.61 7.48 16.87
C LEU A 815 -23.05 6.88 15.51
N ASP A 816 -23.89 5.85 15.52
CA ASP A 816 -24.43 5.19 14.32
C ASP A 816 -25.11 6.17 13.34
N GLU A 817 -25.66 7.27 13.84
CA GLU A 817 -26.33 8.28 13.02
C GLU A 817 -25.40 9.08 12.09
N LEU A 818 -24.07 8.95 12.25
CA LEU A 818 -23.06 9.52 11.36
C LEU A 818 -22.56 8.53 10.30
N VAL A 819 -23.21 7.37 10.19
CA VAL A 819 -22.94 6.34 9.18
C VAL A 819 -24.03 6.38 8.12
N TYR A 820 -23.67 6.78 6.90
CA TYR A 820 -24.62 6.99 5.81
C TYR A 820 -24.55 5.90 4.73
N PRO A 821 -25.67 5.50 4.12
CA PRO A 821 -25.72 4.39 3.17
C PRO A 821 -25.26 4.75 1.76
N ASP A 822 -25.20 6.04 1.43
CA ASP A 822 -24.88 6.52 0.09
C ASP A 822 -24.22 7.91 0.12
N MET A 823 -23.65 8.31 -1.02
CA MET A 823 -22.90 9.56 -1.15
C MET A 823 -23.79 10.81 -1.03
N VAL A 824 -25.07 10.73 -1.41
CA VAL A 824 -25.98 11.88 -1.30
C VAL A 824 -26.26 12.18 0.15
N GLN A 825 -26.59 11.14 0.94
CA GLN A 825 -26.80 11.28 2.37
C GLN A 825 -25.51 11.67 3.12
N TYR A 826 -24.36 11.14 2.69
CA TYR A 826 -23.05 11.57 3.19
C TYR A 826 -22.80 13.08 2.92
N GLU A 827 -23.09 13.57 1.70
CA GLU A 827 -23.02 15.01 1.38
C GLU A 827 -23.98 15.84 2.24
N ASP A 828 -25.22 15.39 2.39
CA ASP A 828 -26.22 16.08 3.22
C ASP A 828 -25.81 16.14 4.69
N ALA A 829 -25.18 15.09 5.20
CA ALA A 829 -24.63 15.05 6.55
C ALA A 829 -23.55 16.11 6.76
N MET A 830 -22.62 16.25 5.80
CA MET A 830 -21.58 17.28 5.86
C MET A 830 -22.20 18.68 5.94
N VAL A 831 -23.23 18.95 5.12
CA VAL A 831 -23.94 20.23 5.12
C VAL A 831 -24.66 20.43 6.45
N ARG A 832 -25.35 19.41 6.94
CA ARG A 832 -26.07 19.46 8.23
C ARG A 832 -25.12 19.74 9.40
N CYS A 833 -23.92 19.15 9.43
CA CYS A 833 -22.93 19.40 10.48
C CYS A 833 -22.59 20.90 10.63
N ALA A 834 -22.53 21.64 9.52
CA ALA A 834 -22.23 23.07 9.55
C ALA A 834 -23.46 23.96 9.76
N LEU A 835 -24.62 23.56 9.24
CA LEU A 835 -25.82 24.41 9.23
C LEU A 835 -26.78 24.15 10.42
N ASP A 836 -26.82 22.93 10.95
CA ASP A 836 -27.66 22.55 12.11
C ASP A 836 -26.81 22.45 13.39
N LYS A 837 -26.45 23.62 13.91
CA LYS A 837 -25.56 23.74 15.08
C LYS A 837 -26.12 23.02 16.32
N LYS A 838 -27.43 23.10 16.57
CA LYS A 838 -28.07 22.50 17.75
C LYS A 838 -27.94 20.98 17.71
N TRP A 839 -28.23 20.37 16.57
CA TRP A 839 -28.03 18.94 16.37
C TRP A 839 -26.55 18.56 16.51
N PHE A 840 -25.67 19.27 15.83
CA PHE A 840 -24.25 18.91 15.82
C PHE A 840 -23.57 19.11 17.19
N ASP A 841 -23.99 20.11 17.98
CA ASP A 841 -23.56 20.27 19.37
C ASP A 841 -23.97 19.07 20.24
N THR A 842 -25.16 18.52 20.01
CA THR A 842 -25.64 17.32 20.73
C THR A 842 -24.76 16.10 20.42
N ILE A 843 -24.35 15.94 19.15
CA ILE A 843 -23.42 14.89 18.72
C ILE A 843 -22.06 15.06 19.40
N ARG A 844 -21.49 16.27 19.40
CA ARG A 844 -20.21 16.57 20.06
C ARG A 844 -20.24 16.31 21.56
N GLN A 845 -21.32 16.72 22.23
CA GLN A 845 -21.51 16.49 23.66
C GLN A 845 -21.61 14.99 23.99
N ARG A 846 -22.32 14.21 23.17
CA ARG A 846 -22.40 12.75 23.33
C ARG A 846 -21.04 12.09 23.16
N LEU A 847 -20.28 12.43 22.12
CA LEU A 847 -18.92 11.91 21.93
C LEU A 847 -18.04 12.23 23.13
N HIS A 848 -18.02 13.50 23.56
CA HIS A 848 -17.20 13.94 24.70
C HIS A 848 -17.59 13.23 26.00
N SER A 849 -18.89 12.99 26.23
CA SER A 849 -19.37 12.34 27.46
C SER A 849 -19.14 10.83 27.45
N ALA A 850 -19.25 10.18 26.29
CA ALA A 850 -19.17 8.73 26.15
C ALA A 850 -17.74 8.22 25.92
N LYS A 851 -16.80 9.07 25.45
CA LYS A 851 -15.45 8.68 25.03
C LYS A 851 -14.75 7.74 26.01
N ASP A 852 -14.65 8.14 27.29
CA ASP A 852 -13.86 7.39 28.27
C ASP A 852 -14.53 6.06 28.71
N SER A 853 -15.84 5.93 28.49
CA SER A 853 -16.65 4.74 28.78
C SER A 853 -16.98 3.89 27.54
N SER A 854 -16.61 4.36 26.34
CA SER A 854 -16.91 3.66 25.09
C SER A 854 -16.06 2.38 24.99
N PRO A 855 -16.64 1.27 24.49
CA PRO A 855 -15.88 0.05 24.25
C PRO A 855 -14.74 0.23 23.23
N LEU A 856 -14.76 1.27 22.39
CA LEU A 856 -13.64 1.56 21.47
C LEU A 856 -12.36 1.93 22.23
N PHE A 857 -12.47 2.62 23.37
CA PHE A 857 -11.33 3.11 24.15
C PHE A 857 -11.10 2.32 25.45
N ASP A 858 -11.81 1.21 25.63
CA ASP A 858 -11.65 0.26 26.72
C ASP A 858 -10.76 -0.92 26.29
N THR A 859 -9.46 -0.66 26.25
CA THR A 859 -8.43 -1.63 25.83
C THR A 859 -8.41 -2.88 26.72
N GLY A 860 -8.70 -2.74 28.01
CA GLY A 860 -8.72 -3.86 28.95
C GLY A 860 -9.86 -4.83 28.64
N ARG A 861 -11.08 -4.31 28.50
CA ARG A 861 -12.25 -5.10 28.07
C ARG A 861 -12.03 -5.72 26.70
N TRP A 862 -11.45 -4.98 25.77
CA TRP A 862 -11.12 -5.52 24.44
C TRP A 862 -10.15 -6.70 24.52
N MET A 863 -9.10 -6.59 25.34
CA MET A 863 -8.12 -7.67 25.50
C MET A 863 -8.74 -8.91 26.15
N GLN A 864 -9.56 -8.75 27.19
CA GLN A 864 -10.29 -9.87 27.80
C GLN A 864 -11.17 -10.60 26.76
N ASN A 865 -11.77 -9.88 25.82
CA ASN A 865 -12.55 -10.47 24.73
C ASN A 865 -11.65 -11.28 23.78
N LEU A 866 -10.48 -10.75 23.41
CA LEU A 866 -9.53 -11.44 22.53
C LEU A 866 -8.97 -12.71 23.21
N GLU A 867 -8.63 -12.64 24.49
CA GLU A 867 -8.14 -13.77 25.28
C GLU A 867 -9.12 -14.94 25.31
N ARG A 868 -10.43 -14.66 25.34
CA ARG A 868 -11.47 -15.70 25.23
C ARG A 868 -11.46 -16.40 23.87
N ALA A 869 -11.26 -15.64 22.79
CA ALA A 869 -11.10 -16.22 21.47
C ALA A 869 -9.83 -17.08 21.39
N PHE A 870 -8.70 -16.60 21.92
CA PHE A 870 -7.44 -17.35 21.97
C PHE A 870 -7.56 -18.66 22.77
N ALA A 871 -8.19 -18.63 23.95
CA ALA A 871 -8.43 -19.85 24.73
C ALA A 871 -9.27 -20.88 23.94
N LYS A 872 -10.29 -20.41 23.20
CA LYS A 872 -11.12 -21.27 22.35
C LYS A 872 -10.37 -21.86 21.16
N MET A 873 -9.53 -21.08 20.49
CA MET A 873 -8.68 -21.57 19.39
C MET A 873 -7.76 -22.70 19.86
N VAL A 874 -7.12 -22.52 21.03
CA VAL A 874 -6.21 -23.53 21.59
C VAL A 874 -6.98 -24.79 21.99
N GLU A 875 -8.15 -24.66 22.62
CA GLU A 875 -9.04 -25.80 22.93
C GLU A 875 -9.34 -26.60 21.66
N GLN A 876 -9.86 -25.94 20.62
CA GLN A 876 -10.27 -26.60 19.37
C GLN A 876 -9.11 -27.24 18.61
N ASN A 877 -7.95 -26.59 18.58
CA ASN A 877 -6.76 -27.15 17.95
C ASN A 877 -6.29 -28.42 18.67
N LEU A 878 -6.39 -28.48 20.00
CA LEU A 878 -6.03 -29.68 20.77
C LEU A 878 -7.04 -30.82 20.58
N ASP A 879 -8.33 -30.50 20.50
CA ASP A 879 -9.40 -31.47 20.27
C ASP A 879 -9.45 -31.98 18.82
N GLY A 880 -8.77 -31.27 17.91
CA GLY A 880 -8.70 -31.63 16.51
C GLY A 880 -9.94 -31.34 15.69
N VAL A 881 -10.73 -30.38 16.17
CA VAL A 881 -11.93 -29.89 15.49
C VAL A 881 -11.51 -28.97 14.34
N ASP A 882 -12.28 -28.97 13.25
CA ASP A 882 -12.13 -27.99 12.18
C ASP A 882 -12.25 -26.56 12.72
N LEU A 883 -11.41 -25.65 12.21
CA LEU A 883 -11.29 -24.25 12.64
C LEU A 883 -12.59 -23.46 12.34
N PRO A 884 -13.49 -23.26 13.32
CA PRO A 884 -14.78 -22.63 13.10
C PRO A 884 -14.65 -21.09 13.11
N ASP A 885 -15.67 -20.40 12.63
CA ASP A 885 -15.77 -18.97 12.94
C ASP A 885 -16.11 -18.79 14.42
N ILE A 886 -15.48 -17.82 15.09
CA ILE A 886 -15.67 -17.55 16.53
C ILE A 886 -16.40 -16.23 16.70
N VAL A 887 -17.54 -16.23 17.38
CA VAL A 887 -18.27 -15.02 17.78
C VAL A 887 -18.03 -14.75 19.25
N VAL A 888 -17.34 -13.66 19.57
CA VAL A 888 -17.09 -13.26 20.95
C VAL A 888 -18.26 -12.42 21.45
N LEU A 889 -18.96 -12.91 22.48
CA LEU A 889 -20.00 -12.14 23.16
C LEU A 889 -19.37 -11.23 24.20
N ASP A 890 -19.81 -9.98 24.25
CA ASP A 890 -19.40 -9.10 25.32
C ASP A 890 -19.99 -9.54 26.66
N SER A 891 -19.19 -9.45 27.72
CA SER A 891 -19.61 -9.72 29.09
C SER A 891 -18.76 -8.82 29.99
N PRO A 892 -19.16 -7.55 30.19
CA PRO A 892 -18.43 -6.65 31.07
C PRO A 892 -18.40 -7.24 32.49
N ASP A 893 -17.26 -7.06 33.18
CA ASP A 893 -17.00 -7.67 34.49
C ASP A 893 -17.98 -7.21 35.58
#